data_AF-A0A7W7Y9H7-F1
#
_entry.id   AF-A0A7W7Y9H7-F1
#
_cell.length_a   1.000
_cell.length_b   1.000
_cell.length_c   1.000
_cell.angle_alpha   90.00
_cell.angle_beta   90.00
_cell.angle_gamma   90.00
#
_symmetry.space_group_name_H-M   'P 1'
#
loop_
_entity.id
_entity.type
_entity.pdbx_description
1 polymer ?
#
loop_
_entity_poly.entity_id
_entity_poly.type
_entity_poly.pdbx_seq_one_letter_code
_entity_poly.pdbx_strand_id
1 'polypeptide(L)'
;MKKLLIFPLMASAMVTSMQAAGPQDTAAAAKQIDAILAKDWAANKLKGNPQTDDNTFVRRIYLDIIGRIPTTREAEAFLNSTEADKRAKLIDKLLASEAYVQHFFNYWADVLRVTSNGNQTGAITGAAYANFVKDSLRKNKPYDQFVRDMVAAQGKAWEDGAIGYYMRDRGMPLDNMANTVRVFLGTRIECAQCHNHPFDKWTQMQFYKMAAFTYGVQTQDYGGDTVSGVTDLLREKEKAARDAIAEPKRPQRPNINGKMSNEEREKLQKDYLAAYKNYEAEMKEVNKKREEVRQALRKEQRSYQEAMNDVRDTMRYTSVSLRDRKPTLPHDYQYSDAKPNSVVEPGTMMGHECITQPGETPLQAYARWMTSPENPRFTTVIANRLWKRAFGLALIEPLDELMDNTVPMVPELEKHLEKLVVDMKYDMKGVLRVLYNTKTYQAQVTREEHAPGTVYHFTGPLLRRMSAEQMWDSFVTLINPSPDMINEANREVMEQRILQAKKIADGVESLSPEEALAGFKRAADIYSKNRERTDAQQKLFAEARTAAKAAKDEAEAMPEGPARVAAMAKADELKKKADAIRTEVNRIQSEGRRVTFTEVVAPGQKKLYEKVTGKPYATASLTPSKPGASSGADAAPAMMMSGGDSMMMVNGAKMEKIIIPGYDRKELSKEERQAVAQKARDAYAEEADFFGITNEKERKSYIASRERISRDTLRAAELESPAPRGHYLREFGQSDRETIENANSDASVPQALAMMNGSLLPQITSSYSQLMLTVKKAPYPDDKVDAIYMTLLTRKPTANEKAAWLKAQEGGLSNMEDLVFALLNTQQFIFIQ
;
A
#
# COMPACT_ATOMS: atom_id res chain seq x y z
N MET A 1 -43.24 -48.10 -17.66
CA MET A 1 -43.08 -48.34 -16.21
C MET A 1 -41.97 -47.41 -15.69
N LYS A 2 -42.32 -46.55 -14.73
CA LYS A 2 -41.50 -45.69 -13.84
C LYS A 2 -40.19 -45.08 -14.37
N LYS A 3 -40.26 -43.80 -14.78
CA LYS A 3 -39.15 -42.83 -14.82
C LYS A 3 -38.84 -42.40 -13.38
N LEU A 4 -37.60 -42.55 -12.93
CA LEU A 4 -37.10 -42.01 -11.66
C LEU A 4 -36.37 -40.70 -11.97
N LEU A 5 -36.99 -39.58 -11.62
CA LEU A 5 -36.40 -38.24 -11.67
C LEU A 5 -35.59 -38.03 -10.39
N ILE A 6 -34.28 -37.84 -10.53
CA ILE A 6 -33.40 -37.36 -9.46
C ILE A 6 -33.44 -35.83 -9.53
N PHE A 7 -34.17 -35.21 -8.59
CA PHE A 7 -34.06 -33.78 -8.32
C PHE A 7 -32.82 -33.55 -7.44
N PRO A 8 -31.93 -32.59 -7.76
CA PRO A 8 -30.95 -32.13 -6.79
C PRO A 8 -31.66 -31.28 -5.74
N LEU A 9 -31.50 -31.63 -4.47
CA LEU A 9 -31.87 -30.77 -3.35
C LEU A 9 -31.13 -29.44 -3.49
N MET A 10 -31.85 -28.38 -3.89
CA MET A 10 -31.42 -27.02 -3.57
C MET A 10 -31.56 -26.84 -2.06
N ALA A 11 -30.43 -26.86 -1.36
CA ALA A 11 -30.35 -26.26 -0.04
C ALA A 11 -30.54 -24.75 -0.21
N SER A 12 -31.77 -24.26 -0.06
CA SER A 12 -32.03 -22.85 0.19
C SER A 12 -31.39 -22.48 1.53
N ALA A 13 -30.12 -22.07 1.49
CA ALA A 13 -29.57 -21.22 2.52
C ALA A 13 -30.40 -19.93 2.51
N MET A 14 -31.21 -19.72 3.56
CA MET A 14 -31.77 -18.41 3.84
C MET A 14 -30.59 -17.46 4.07
N VAL A 15 -30.21 -16.74 3.01
CA VAL A 15 -29.43 -15.52 3.14
C VAL A 15 -30.37 -14.52 3.80
N THR A 16 -30.33 -14.46 5.13
CA THR A 16 -30.83 -13.28 5.85
C THR A 16 -30.02 -12.10 5.34
N SER A 17 -30.65 -11.29 4.49
CA SER A 17 -30.13 -10.00 4.08
C SER A 17 -29.79 -9.19 5.33
N MET A 18 -28.52 -8.81 5.48
CA MET A 18 -28.07 -7.85 6.49
C MET A 18 -28.74 -6.51 6.20
N GLN A 19 -29.88 -6.25 6.83
CA GLN A 19 -30.44 -4.90 6.86
C GLN A 19 -29.55 -4.09 7.81
N ALA A 20 -28.87 -3.06 7.30
CA ALA A 20 -28.26 -2.03 8.14
C ALA A 20 -29.34 -1.42 9.05
N ALA A 21 -28.96 -1.02 10.28
CA ALA A 21 -29.88 -0.37 11.21
C ALA A 21 -30.61 0.80 10.52
N GLY A 22 -31.93 0.89 10.70
CA GLY A 22 -32.73 1.90 10.00
C GLY A 22 -32.46 3.32 10.51
N PRO A 23 -32.81 4.38 9.74
CA PRO A 23 -32.61 5.78 10.14
C PRO A 23 -33.24 6.13 11.50
N GLN A 24 -34.35 5.48 11.85
CA GLN A 24 -35.06 5.68 13.12
C GLN A 24 -34.30 5.12 14.32
N ASP A 25 -33.57 4.02 14.15
CA ASP A 25 -32.73 3.41 15.19
C ASP A 25 -31.50 4.29 15.49
N THR A 26 -30.95 4.93 14.46
CA THR A 26 -29.75 5.78 14.58
C THR A 26 -30.02 7.09 15.32
N ALA A 27 -31.20 7.69 15.10
CA ALA A 27 -31.60 8.91 15.81
C ALA A 27 -31.87 8.65 17.30
N ALA A 28 -32.39 7.47 17.65
CA ALA A 28 -32.59 7.07 19.04
C ALA A 28 -31.25 6.85 19.75
N ALA A 29 -30.30 6.15 19.13
CA ALA A 29 -28.96 5.96 19.67
C ALA A 29 -28.21 7.30 19.88
N ALA A 30 -28.32 8.23 18.94
CA ALA A 30 -27.69 9.56 19.08
C ALA A 30 -28.23 10.32 20.30
N LYS A 31 -29.55 10.28 20.53
CA LYS A 31 -30.17 10.88 21.72
C LYS A 31 -29.72 10.25 23.03
N GLN A 32 -29.40 8.95 23.05
CA GLN A 32 -28.89 8.27 24.24
C GLN A 32 -27.49 8.77 24.59
N ILE A 33 -26.61 8.94 23.60
CA ILE A 33 -25.29 9.56 23.79
C ILE A 33 -25.42 10.97 24.37
N ASP A 34 -26.29 11.81 23.78
CA ASP A 34 -26.54 13.17 24.27
C ASP A 34 -27.07 13.16 25.72
N ALA A 35 -27.90 12.19 26.09
CA ALA A 35 -28.44 12.07 27.46
C ALA A 35 -27.35 11.69 28.48
N ILE A 36 -26.42 10.80 28.12
CA ILE A 36 -25.27 10.43 28.96
C ILE A 36 -24.38 11.64 29.20
N LEU A 37 -24.06 12.39 28.13
CA LEU A 37 -23.25 13.60 28.23
C LEU A 37 -23.94 14.69 29.06
N ALA A 38 -25.25 14.90 28.87
CA ALA A 38 -26.00 15.87 29.66
C ALA A 38 -25.99 15.55 31.17
N LYS A 39 -26.03 14.27 31.53
CA LYS A 39 -25.90 13.79 32.91
C LYS A 39 -24.49 14.06 33.45
N ASP A 40 -23.46 13.77 32.68
CA ASP A 40 -22.07 14.08 33.03
C ASP A 40 -21.85 15.58 33.26
N TRP A 41 -22.37 16.42 32.36
CA TRP A 41 -22.27 17.88 32.52
C TRP A 41 -22.99 18.37 33.78
N ALA A 42 -24.17 17.83 34.09
CA ALA A 42 -24.89 18.18 35.32
C ALA A 42 -24.09 17.81 36.58
N ALA A 43 -23.45 16.64 36.59
CA ALA A 43 -22.60 16.20 37.70
C ALA A 43 -21.36 17.10 37.88
N ASN A 44 -20.79 17.59 36.76
CA ASN A 44 -19.59 18.43 36.75
C ASN A 44 -19.88 19.94 36.71
N LYS A 45 -21.16 20.35 36.84
CA LYS A 45 -21.62 21.76 36.80
C LYS A 45 -21.25 22.48 35.50
N LEU A 46 -21.22 21.75 34.39
CA LEU A 46 -20.93 22.25 33.05
C LEU A 46 -22.23 22.45 32.26
N LYS A 47 -22.12 23.13 31.12
CA LYS A 47 -23.18 23.25 30.12
C LYS A 47 -22.62 22.88 28.75
N GLY A 48 -23.41 22.17 27.95
CA GLY A 48 -23.08 21.89 26.56
C GLY A 48 -22.93 23.19 25.76
N ASN A 49 -22.09 23.14 24.72
CA ASN A 49 -21.86 24.28 23.85
C ASN A 49 -23.13 24.61 23.05
N PRO A 50 -23.31 25.88 22.61
CA PRO A 50 -24.42 26.26 21.74
C PRO A 50 -24.41 25.45 20.43
N GLN A 51 -25.57 25.31 19.80
CA GLN A 51 -25.65 24.66 18.49
C GLN A 51 -24.92 25.48 17.42
N THR A 52 -24.26 24.80 16.49
CA THR A 52 -23.56 25.45 15.39
C THR A 52 -24.52 25.83 14.26
N ASP A 53 -24.21 26.90 13.54
CA ASP A 53 -24.96 27.33 12.37
C ASP A 53 -24.73 26.38 11.17
N ASP A 54 -25.59 26.49 10.16
CA ASP A 54 -25.54 25.59 9.01
C ASP A 54 -24.30 25.73 8.14
N ASN A 55 -23.69 26.93 8.05
CA ASN A 55 -22.44 27.12 7.31
C ASN A 55 -21.29 26.37 7.98
N THR A 56 -21.20 26.49 9.30
CA THR A 56 -20.19 25.77 10.09
C THR A 56 -20.44 24.26 10.04
N PHE A 57 -21.69 23.81 10.19
CA PHE A 57 -22.03 22.38 10.12
C PHE A 57 -21.65 21.76 8.78
N VAL A 58 -22.06 22.37 7.66
CA VAL A 58 -21.81 21.79 6.32
C VAL A 58 -20.31 21.70 6.05
N ARG A 59 -19.52 22.72 6.44
CA ARG A 59 -18.07 22.66 6.27
C ARG A 59 -17.44 21.57 7.12
N ARG A 60 -17.81 21.47 8.40
CA ARG A 60 -17.30 20.45 9.33
C ARG A 60 -17.59 19.04 8.83
N ILE A 61 -18.84 18.75 8.47
CA ILE A 61 -19.25 17.39 8.09
C ILE A 61 -18.61 16.91 6.79
N TYR A 62 -18.37 17.84 5.86
CA TYR A 62 -17.60 17.58 4.65
C TYR A 62 -16.14 17.21 4.97
N LEU A 63 -15.49 17.95 5.87
CA LEU A 63 -14.12 17.66 6.31
C LEU A 63 -14.01 16.36 7.10
N ASP A 64 -14.96 16.07 7.99
CA ASP A 64 -14.92 14.88 8.86
C ASP A 64 -15.31 13.59 8.13
N ILE A 65 -16.28 13.61 7.22
CA ILE A 65 -16.71 12.39 6.52
C ILE A 65 -15.89 12.15 5.26
N ILE A 66 -15.69 13.20 4.45
CA ILE A 66 -15.10 13.06 3.13
C ILE A 66 -13.79 13.82 2.98
N GLY A 67 -13.24 14.43 4.02
CA GLY A 67 -11.86 14.91 4.01
C GLY A 67 -11.57 16.14 3.16
N ARG A 68 -12.55 16.95 2.78
CA ARG A 68 -12.34 18.20 2.03
C ARG A 68 -13.43 19.20 2.35
N ILE A 69 -13.21 20.49 2.08
CA ILE A 69 -14.29 21.48 2.08
C ILE A 69 -15.35 21.16 1.01
N PRO A 70 -16.61 21.60 1.17
CA PRO A 70 -17.60 21.50 0.10
C PRO A 70 -17.23 22.43 -1.07
N THR A 71 -17.57 22.03 -2.29
CA THR A 71 -17.64 22.98 -3.41
C THR A 71 -18.78 23.98 -3.16
N THR A 72 -18.73 25.15 -3.79
CA THR A 72 -19.79 26.18 -3.65
C THR A 72 -21.17 25.64 -4.01
N ARG A 73 -21.25 24.83 -5.08
CA ARG A 73 -22.51 24.18 -5.49
C ARG A 73 -23.06 23.23 -4.43
N GLU A 74 -22.19 22.48 -3.77
CA GLU A 74 -22.58 21.56 -2.68
C GLU A 74 -23.04 22.33 -1.44
N ALA A 75 -22.32 23.37 -1.05
CA ALA A 75 -22.68 24.23 0.07
C ALA A 75 -24.03 24.91 -0.17
N GLU A 76 -24.22 25.56 -1.32
CA GLU A 76 -25.47 26.23 -1.68
C GLU A 76 -26.66 25.27 -1.73
N ALA A 77 -26.47 24.05 -2.27
CA ALA A 77 -27.52 23.04 -2.29
C ALA A 77 -28.00 22.67 -0.87
N PHE A 78 -27.09 22.59 0.09
CA PHE A 78 -27.43 22.32 1.49
C PHE A 78 -28.04 23.55 2.19
N LEU A 79 -27.45 24.73 2.01
CA LEU A 79 -27.88 25.96 2.67
C LEU A 79 -29.26 26.42 2.20
N ASN A 80 -29.59 26.21 0.93
CA ASN A 80 -30.89 26.54 0.35
C ASN A 80 -31.98 25.48 0.61
N SER A 81 -31.62 24.30 1.13
CA SER A 81 -32.60 23.27 1.47
C SER A 81 -33.42 23.68 2.70
N THR A 82 -34.75 23.54 2.58
CA THR A 82 -35.73 23.80 3.64
C THR A 82 -36.20 22.51 4.34
N GLU A 83 -35.62 21.36 3.99
CA GLU A 83 -36.00 20.08 4.58
C GLU A 83 -35.58 19.99 6.05
N ALA A 84 -36.48 19.55 6.92
CA ALA A 84 -36.23 19.46 8.37
C ALA A 84 -35.10 18.48 8.74
N ASP A 85 -34.84 17.48 7.91
CA ASP A 85 -33.84 16.43 8.09
C ASP A 85 -32.59 16.62 7.19
N LYS A 86 -32.38 17.81 6.62
CA LYS A 86 -31.28 18.07 5.66
C LYS A 86 -29.89 17.69 6.18
N ARG A 87 -29.62 17.85 7.49
CA ARG A 87 -28.35 17.46 8.12
C ARG A 87 -28.14 15.95 8.11
N ALA A 88 -29.17 15.18 8.50
CA ALA A 88 -29.13 13.72 8.49
C ALA A 88 -28.98 13.17 7.06
N LYS A 89 -29.74 13.72 6.10
CA LYS A 89 -29.62 13.36 4.67
C LYS A 89 -28.24 13.65 4.10
N LEU A 90 -27.62 14.77 4.49
CA LEU A 90 -26.26 15.08 4.06
C LEU A 90 -25.25 14.07 4.63
N ILE A 91 -25.36 13.73 5.93
CA ILE A 91 -24.52 12.71 6.56
C ILE A 91 -24.62 11.37 5.81
N ASP A 92 -25.83 10.93 5.49
CA ASP A 92 -26.05 9.68 4.75
C ASP A 92 -25.46 9.72 3.35
N LYS A 93 -25.66 10.83 2.63
CA LYS A 93 -25.09 11.03 1.30
C LYS A 93 -23.56 10.95 1.33
N LEU A 94 -22.93 11.59 2.32
CA LEU A 94 -21.48 11.63 2.44
C LEU A 94 -20.91 10.26 2.85
N LEU A 95 -21.51 9.55 3.81
CA LEU A 95 -21.08 8.20 4.21
C LEU A 95 -21.21 7.17 3.09
N ALA A 96 -22.18 7.33 2.20
CA ALA A 96 -22.39 6.46 1.05
C ALA A 96 -21.43 6.76 -0.13
N SER A 97 -20.71 7.87 -0.10
CA SER A 97 -19.91 8.35 -1.23
C SER A 97 -18.56 7.62 -1.38
N GLU A 98 -17.99 7.67 -2.59
CA GLU A 98 -16.60 7.28 -2.82
C GLU A 98 -15.61 8.20 -2.09
N ALA A 99 -15.99 9.46 -1.90
CA ALA A 99 -15.20 10.46 -1.18
C ALA A 99 -14.95 10.06 0.29
N TYR A 100 -15.90 9.35 0.92
CA TYR A 100 -15.68 8.69 2.22
C TYR A 100 -14.58 7.63 2.14
N VAL A 101 -14.60 6.78 1.11
CA VAL A 101 -13.61 5.72 0.92
C VAL A 101 -12.21 6.32 0.79
N GLN A 102 -12.07 7.39 0.02
CA GLN A 102 -10.81 8.11 -0.15
C GLN A 102 -10.31 8.71 1.18
N HIS A 103 -11.17 9.39 1.93
CA HIS A 103 -10.78 9.98 3.21
C HIS A 103 -10.41 8.92 4.26
N PHE A 104 -11.26 7.91 4.44
CA PHE A 104 -11.02 6.85 5.42
C PHE A 104 -9.89 5.92 5.02
N PHE A 105 -9.60 5.76 3.72
CA PHE A 105 -8.40 5.07 3.27
C PHE A 105 -7.14 5.76 3.79
N ASN A 106 -7.05 7.09 3.72
CA ASN A 106 -5.87 7.81 4.21
C ASN A 106 -5.66 7.62 5.72
N TYR A 107 -6.75 7.55 6.50
CA TYR A 107 -6.66 7.19 7.92
C TYR A 107 -6.11 5.78 8.12
N TRP A 108 -6.75 4.79 7.51
CA TRP A 108 -6.39 3.40 7.69
C TRP A 108 -5.02 3.09 7.09
N ALA A 109 -4.60 3.82 6.06
CA ALA A 109 -3.26 3.73 5.52
C ALA A 109 -2.21 4.11 6.57
N ASP A 110 -2.49 5.09 7.43
CA ASP A 110 -1.62 5.45 8.56
C ASP A 110 -1.54 4.34 9.60
N VAL A 111 -2.72 3.97 10.12
CA VAL A 111 -2.87 2.99 11.19
C VAL A 111 -2.29 1.63 10.79
N LEU A 112 -2.51 1.23 9.53
CA LEU A 112 -2.15 -0.08 9.01
C LEU A 112 -0.87 -0.05 8.17
N ARG A 113 -0.18 1.09 8.09
CA ARG A 113 1.07 1.29 7.33
C ARG A 113 0.99 0.82 5.88
N VAL A 114 -0.10 1.20 5.19
CA VAL A 114 -0.34 0.83 3.79
C VAL A 114 0.56 1.68 2.89
N THR A 115 1.33 1.02 2.02
CA THR A 115 2.14 1.68 0.99
C THR A 115 1.72 1.21 -0.41
N SER A 116 1.48 2.14 -1.33
CA SER A 116 1.06 1.83 -2.70
C SER A 116 2.24 1.67 -3.67
N ASN A 117 3.39 2.28 -3.35
CA ASN A 117 4.61 2.16 -4.15
C ASN A 117 5.34 0.83 -3.94
N GLY A 118 4.97 0.10 -2.88
CA GLY A 118 5.48 -1.23 -2.61
C GLY A 118 6.87 -1.27 -2.01
N ASN A 119 7.26 -0.29 -1.19
CA ASN A 119 8.51 -0.26 -0.41
C ASN A 119 8.90 -1.63 0.19
N GLN A 120 8.54 -1.91 1.45
CA GLN A 120 8.84 -3.19 2.08
C GLN A 120 7.93 -4.30 1.54
N THR A 121 6.71 -3.95 1.13
CA THR A 121 5.64 -4.86 0.72
C THR A 121 5.79 -5.41 -0.70
N GLY A 122 6.54 -4.76 -1.59
CA GLY A 122 6.56 -5.02 -3.04
C GLY A 122 5.40 -4.35 -3.78
N ALA A 123 5.62 -3.92 -5.03
CA ALA A 123 4.66 -3.10 -5.79
C ALA A 123 3.30 -3.79 -6.03
N ILE A 124 3.31 -5.09 -6.34
CA ILE A 124 2.10 -5.88 -6.60
C ILE A 124 1.27 -6.00 -5.31
N THR A 125 1.92 -6.41 -4.22
CA THR A 125 1.25 -6.62 -2.94
C THR A 125 0.83 -5.31 -2.29
N GLY A 126 1.63 -4.24 -2.41
CA GLY A 126 1.24 -2.90 -1.97
C GLY A 126 -0.02 -2.40 -2.66
N ALA A 127 -0.11 -2.56 -3.99
CA ALA A 127 -1.32 -2.23 -4.74
C ALA A 127 -2.52 -3.12 -4.36
N ALA A 128 -2.32 -4.42 -4.23
CA ALA A 128 -3.37 -5.36 -3.80
C ALA A 128 -3.88 -5.04 -2.40
N TYR A 129 -2.99 -4.67 -1.49
CA TYR A 129 -3.32 -4.30 -0.11
C TYR A 129 -4.08 -2.98 -0.03
N ALA A 130 -3.63 -1.96 -0.76
CA ALA A 130 -4.37 -0.71 -0.88
C ALA A 130 -5.79 -0.92 -1.45
N ASN A 131 -5.92 -1.76 -2.49
CA ASN A 131 -7.21 -2.14 -3.04
C ASN A 131 -8.08 -2.88 -2.02
N PHE A 132 -7.52 -3.83 -1.27
CA PHE A 132 -8.24 -4.55 -0.21
C PHE A 132 -8.80 -3.60 0.86
N VAL A 133 -8.02 -2.61 1.32
CA VAL A 133 -8.48 -1.63 2.31
C VAL A 133 -9.59 -0.75 1.71
N LYS A 134 -9.38 -0.18 0.51
CA LYS A 134 -10.42 0.63 -0.17
C LYS A 134 -11.70 -0.15 -0.42
N ASP A 135 -11.60 -1.39 -0.89
CA ASP A 135 -12.75 -2.25 -1.16
C ASP A 135 -13.49 -2.65 0.11
N SER A 136 -12.78 -2.89 1.21
CA SER A 136 -13.37 -3.17 2.52
C SER A 136 -14.19 -1.97 3.03
N LEU A 137 -13.65 -0.75 2.90
CA LEU A 137 -14.36 0.48 3.23
C LEU A 137 -15.57 0.73 2.32
N ARG A 138 -15.42 0.51 1.02
CA ARG A 138 -16.49 0.72 0.03
C ARG A 138 -17.67 -0.23 0.27
N LYS A 139 -17.39 -1.49 0.54
CA LYS A 139 -18.39 -2.53 0.85
C LYS A 139 -18.95 -2.43 2.27
N ASN A 140 -18.47 -1.46 3.07
CA ASN A 140 -18.80 -1.32 4.48
C ASN A 140 -18.61 -2.65 5.26
N LYS A 141 -17.45 -3.29 5.03
CA LYS A 141 -17.12 -4.55 5.71
C LYS A 141 -17.11 -4.29 7.23
N PRO A 142 -17.79 -5.11 8.04
CA PRO A 142 -17.71 -5.05 9.49
C PRO A 142 -16.26 -5.02 9.96
N TYR A 143 -15.94 -4.17 10.95
CA TYR A 143 -14.55 -3.96 11.38
C TYR A 143 -13.90 -5.24 11.91
N ASP A 144 -14.65 -6.07 12.65
CA ASP A 144 -14.20 -7.38 13.11
C ASP A 144 -13.81 -8.29 11.93
N GLN A 145 -14.60 -8.33 10.86
CA GLN A 145 -14.27 -9.11 9.67
C GLN A 145 -13.11 -8.48 8.88
N PHE A 146 -13.03 -7.15 8.80
CA PHE A 146 -11.92 -6.45 8.17
C PHE A 146 -10.58 -6.79 8.84
N VAL A 147 -10.54 -6.82 10.17
CA VAL A 147 -9.37 -7.24 10.94
C VAL A 147 -9.12 -8.75 10.81
N ARG A 148 -10.17 -9.58 10.88
CA ARG A 148 -10.04 -11.03 10.76
C ARG A 148 -9.44 -11.46 9.43
N ASP A 149 -9.84 -10.82 8.34
CA ASP A 149 -9.28 -11.06 7.00
C ASP A 149 -7.78 -10.73 6.95
N MET A 150 -7.34 -9.64 7.60
CA MET A 150 -5.92 -9.27 7.65
C MET A 150 -5.08 -10.21 8.53
N VAL A 151 -5.58 -10.56 9.71
CA VAL A 151 -4.85 -11.41 10.67
C VAL A 151 -4.85 -12.88 10.21
N ALA A 152 -5.86 -13.32 9.46
CA ALA A 152 -5.89 -14.67 8.87
C ALA A 152 -5.29 -14.76 7.46
N ALA A 153 -4.72 -13.66 6.94
CA ALA A 153 -4.31 -13.54 5.55
C ALA A 153 -3.20 -14.54 5.17
N GLN A 154 -3.40 -15.26 4.07
CA GLN A 154 -2.44 -16.19 3.48
C GLN A 154 -2.73 -16.36 1.99
N GLY A 155 -1.78 -16.92 1.24
CA GLY A 155 -1.89 -17.13 -0.19
C GLY A 155 -1.15 -16.06 -0.99
N LYS A 156 -1.60 -15.81 -2.22
CA LYS A 156 -0.94 -14.92 -3.18
C LYS A 156 -1.61 -13.54 -3.23
N ALA A 157 -0.85 -12.50 -3.53
CA ALA A 157 -1.31 -11.09 -3.53
C ALA A 157 -2.47 -10.83 -4.51
N TRP A 158 -2.55 -11.61 -5.59
CA TRP A 158 -3.63 -11.52 -6.59
C TRP A 158 -4.87 -12.37 -6.25
N GLU A 159 -4.82 -13.15 -5.17
CA GLU A 159 -5.95 -13.91 -4.62
C GLU A 159 -6.50 -13.21 -3.38
N ASP A 160 -5.60 -12.77 -2.49
CA ASP A 160 -5.91 -12.05 -1.28
C ASP A 160 -4.95 -10.86 -1.07
N GLY A 161 -5.47 -9.64 -1.22
CA GLY A 161 -4.69 -8.41 -0.98
C GLY A 161 -4.36 -8.17 0.49
N ALA A 162 -5.08 -8.82 1.42
CA ALA A 162 -4.88 -8.66 2.86
C ALA A 162 -3.50 -9.17 3.33
N ILE A 163 -2.83 -10.03 2.54
CA ILE A 163 -1.47 -10.50 2.84
C ILE A 163 -0.45 -9.36 2.95
N GLY A 164 -0.77 -8.18 2.40
CA GLY A 164 0.00 -6.96 2.60
C GLY A 164 0.19 -6.57 4.06
N TYR A 165 -0.72 -6.98 4.94
CA TYR A 165 -0.64 -6.76 6.39
C TYR A 165 0.61 -7.41 7.00
N TYR A 166 0.97 -8.62 6.56
CA TYR A 166 2.20 -9.29 6.99
C TYR A 166 3.42 -8.81 6.19
N MET A 167 3.25 -8.55 4.90
CA MET A 167 4.36 -8.14 4.02
C MET A 167 4.94 -6.75 4.35
N ARG A 168 4.18 -5.89 5.04
CA ARG A 168 4.71 -4.60 5.53
C ARG A 168 5.83 -4.76 6.57
N ASP A 169 5.85 -5.88 7.30
CA ASP A 169 6.80 -6.22 8.36
C ASP A 169 7.64 -7.45 7.95
N ARG A 170 7.99 -7.54 6.65
CA ARG A 170 8.63 -8.72 6.06
C ARG A 170 9.89 -9.13 6.82
N GLY A 171 9.92 -10.37 7.29
CA GLY A 171 11.06 -10.93 8.03
C GLY A 171 11.15 -10.50 9.49
N MET A 172 10.17 -9.76 9.99
CA MET A 172 10.11 -9.23 11.37
C MET A 172 8.84 -9.72 12.09
N PRO A 173 8.70 -11.04 12.36
CA PRO A 173 7.48 -11.61 12.92
C PRO A 173 7.14 -11.12 14.34
N LEU A 174 8.16 -10.78 15.14
CA LEU A 174 7.96 -10.27 16.50
C LEU A 174 7.44 -8.82 16.47
N ASP A 175 8.02 -7.97 15.64
CA ASP A 175 7.55 -6.59 15.40
C ASP A 175 6.13 -6.58 14.82
N ASN A 176 5.83 -7.51 13.89
CA ASN A 176 4.47 -7.65 13.37
C ASN A 176 3.46 -7.98 14.48
N MET A 177 3.78 -8.91 15.39
CA MET A 177 2.91 -9.23 16.53
C MET A 177 2.72 -8.01 17.45
N ALA A 178 3.80 -7.32 17.79
CA ALA A 178 3.76 -6.17 18.67
C ALA A 178 2.91 -5.03 18.08
N ASN A 179 3.14 -4.71 16.80
CA ASN A 179 2.32 -3.76 16.04
C ASN A 179 0.85 -4.19 15.95
N THR A 180 0.57 -5.49 15.78
CA THR A 180 -0.80 -6.01 15.70
C THR A 180 -1.55 -5.79 17.02
N VAL A 181 -0.91 -6.10 18.15
CA VAL A 181 -1.47 -5.88 19.49
C VAL A 181 -1.64 -4.39 19.77
N ARG A 182 -0.67 -3.56 19.39
CA ARG A 182 -0.76 -2.09 19.51
C ARG A 182 -1.95 -1.52 18.74
N VAL A 183 -2.12 -1.92 17.48
CA VAL A 183 -3.18 -1.38 16.61
C VAL A 183 -4.57 -1.82 17.02
N PHE A 184 -4.75 -3.12 17.32
CA PHE A 184 -6.09 -3.70 17.51
C PHE A 184 -6.49 -3.92 18.97
N LEU A 185 -5.53 -4.04 19.88
CA LEU A 185 -5.78 -4.21 21.32
C LEU A 185 -5.30 -3.02 22.15
N GLY A 186 -4.71 -2.01 21.50
CA GLY A 186 -4.33 -0.75 22.14
C GLY A 186 -3.27 -0.94 23.22
N THR A 187 -2.39 -1.94 23.08
CA THR A 187 -1.37 -2.25 24.09
C THR A 187 0.03 -2.21 23.47
N ARG A 188 0.91 -1.37 24.02
CA ARG A 188 2.34 -1.35 23.65
C ARG A 188 3.07 -2.48 24.37
N ILE A 189 3.24 -3.61 23.69
CA ILE A 189 3.94 -4.77 24.26
C ILE A 189 5.40 -4.90 23.77
N GLU A 190 5.88 -3.92 22.99
CA GLU A 190 7.19 -3.93 22.32
C GLU A 190 8.35 -4.19 23.32
N CYS A 191 8.35 -3.51 24.48
CA CYS A 191 9.39 -3.69 25.50
C CYS A 191 9.46 -5.13 26.03
N ALA A 192 8.30 -5.82 26.06
CA ALA A 192 8.19 -7.22 26.47
C ALA A 192 8.92 -8.19 25.53
N GLN A 193 9.43 -7.74 24.38
CA GLN A 193 10.27 -8.56 23.52
C GLN A 193 11.63 -8.92 24.17
N CYS A 194 12.18 -8.01 24.98
CA CYS A 194 13.52 -8.14 25.56
C CYS A 194 13.51 -8.37 27.08
N HIS A 195 12.55 -7.79 27.80
CA HIS A 195 12.41 -7.93 29.25
C HIS A 195 10.95 -7.70 29.67
N ASN A 196 10.51 -8.15 30.85
CA ASN A 196 9.18 -7.81 31.38
C ASN A 196 8.91 -6.31 31.30
N HIS A 197 7.71 -5.93 30.86
CA HIS A 197 7.36 -4.53 30.62
C HIS A 197 7.58 -3.69 31.89
N PRO A 198 8.28 -2.55 31.83
CA PRO A 198 8.70 -1.82 33.03
C PRO A 198 7.57 -1.06 33.71
N PHE A 199 6.52 -0.72 32.95
CA PHE A 199 5.40 0.12 33.42
C PHE A 199 4.04 -0.58 33.34
N ASP A 200 4.00 -1.85 32.94
CA ASP A 200 2.76 -2.62 32.75
C ASP A 200 3.00 -4.07 33.21
N LYS A 201 1.94 -4.85 33.40
CA LYS A 201 2.00 -6.22 33.94
C LYS A 201 2.54 -7.27 32.96
N TRP A 202 2.75 -6.91 31.69
CA TRP A 202 3.05 -7.87 30.63
C TRP A 202 4.48 -8.43 30.76
N THR A 203 4.58 -9.76 30.79
CA THR A 203 5.87 -10.45 30.89
C THR A 203 6.47 -10.75 29.51
N GLN A 204 7.78 -10.97 29.47
CA GLN A 204 8.46 -11.43 28.25
C GLN A 204 7.89 -12.76 27.78
N MET A 205 7.60 -13.70 28.70
CA MET A 205 6.94 -14.95 28.36
C MET A 205 5.58 -14.74 27.66
N GLN A 206 4.74 -13.81 28.16
CA GLN A 206 3.45 -13.53 27.54
C GLN A 206 3.59 -12.95 26.13
N PHE A 207 4.58 -12.10 25.89
CA PHE A 207 4.91 -11.61 24.55
C PHE A 207 5.22 -12.77 23.59
N TYR A 208 6.11 -13.69 23.98
CA TYR A 208 6.48 -14.82 23.13
C TYR A 208 5.32 -15.80 22.90
N LYS A 209 4.44 -15.98 23.89
CA LYS A 209 3.19 -16.76 23.73
C LYS A 209 2.24 -16.15 22.71
N MET A 210 2.11 -14.82 22.71
CA MET A 210 1.34 -14.12 21.68
C MET A 210 2.00 -14.27 20.30
N ALA A 211 3.31 -14.00 20.22
CA ALA A 211 4.08 -14.12 18.99
C ALA A 211 3.98 -15.51 18.35
N ALA A 212 3.89 -16.57 19.15
CA ALA A 212 3.78 -17.93 18.65
C ALA A 212 2.54 -18.20 17.78
N PHE A 213 1.46 -17.40 17.87
CA PHE A 213 0.31 -17.52 16.95
C PHE A 213 0.65 -17.18 15.50
N THR A 214 1.53 -16.20 15.28
CA THR A 214 1.86 -15.67 13.95
C THR A 214 3.31 -15.94 13.53
N TYR A 215 4.15 -16.49 14.41
CA TYR A 215 5.57 -16.73 14.14
C TYR A 215 5.82 -17.71 12.97
N GLY A 216 4.86 -18.59 12.71
CA GLY A 216 4.84 -19.50 11.57
C GLY A 216 4.55 -18.83 10.22
N VAL A 217 4.09 -17.58 10.22
CA VAL A 217 3.76 -16.83 9.01
C VAL A 217 5.05 -16.47 8.26
N GLN A 218 5.14 -16.92 7.02
CA GLN A 218 6.26 -16.70 6.14
C GLN A 218 5.93 -15.67 5.07
N THR A 219 6.74 -14.63 5.02
CA THR A 219 6.67 -13.54 4.05
C THR A 219 7.77 -13.70 2.98
N GLN A 220 8.12 -14.94 2.63
CA GLN A 220 9.17 -15.25 1.64
C GLN A 220 8.64 -15.16 0.21
N ASP A 221 9.56 -15.06 -0.75
CA ASP A 221 9.22 -14.97 -2.17
C ASP A 221 8.47 -16.20 -2.68
N TYR A 222 7.58 -15.96 -3.64
CA TYR A 222 6.86 -17.03 -4.31
C TYR A 222 7.84 -17.96 -5.04
N GLY A 223 7.93 -19.21 -4.58
CA GLY A 223 8.84 -20.20 -5.12
C GLY A 223 8.33 -20.90 -6.37
N GLY A 224 7.01 -21.13 -6.44
CA GLY A 224 6.34 -21.94 -7.45
C GLY A 224 6.72 -23.43 -7.41
N ASP A 225 5.78 -24.31 -7.73
CA ASP A 225 6.02 -25.77 -7.71
C ASP A 225 6.93 -26.16 -8.87
N THR A 226 6.68 -25.62 -10.05
CA THR A 226 7.46 -25.92 -11.25
C THR A 226 8.92 -25.50 -11.11
N VAL A 227 9.19 -24.30 -10.60
CA VAL A 227 10.57 -23.79 -10.43
C VAL A 227 11.27 -24.51 -9.25
N SER A 228 10.51 -24.91 -8.22
CA SER A 228 11.02 -25.81 -7.17
C SER A 228 11.41 -27.17 -7.76
N GLY A 229 10.56 -27.77 -8.61
CA GLY A 229 10.85 -29.00 -9.32
C GLY A 229 12.10 -28.91 -10.20
N VAL A 230 12.31 -27.79 -10.91
CA VAL A 230 13.57 -27.53 -11.64
C VAL A 230 14.78 -27.58 -10.69
N THR A 231 14.64 -26.99 -9.50
CA THR A 231 15.70 -27.00 -8.48
C THR A 231 16.00 -28.43 -8.03
N ASP A 232 14.98 -29.26 -7.87
CA ASP A 232 15.14 -30.67 -7.46
C ASP A 232 15.77 -31.51 -8.58
N LEU A 233 15.37 -31.33 -9.84
CA LEU A 233 16.04 -31.96 -10.99
C LEU A 233 17.54 -31.63 -11.04
N LEU A 234 17.92 -30.39 -10.75
CA LEU A 234 19.32 -29.97 -10.69
C LEU A 234 20.07 -30.62 -9.52
N ARG A 235 19.42 -30.80 -8.36
CA ARG A 235 19.99 -31.50 -7.20
C ARG A 235 20.16 -33.00 -7.47
N GLU A 236 19.22 -33.63 -8.13
CA GLU A 236 19.31 -35.03 -8.54
C GLU A 236 20.47 -35.24 -9.52
N LYS A 237 20.64 -34.34 -10.49
CA LYS A 237 21.81 -34.34 -11.40
C LYS A 237 23.13 -34.25 -10.64
N GLU A 238 23.21 -33.36 -9.64
CA GLU A 238 24.40 -33.24 -8.79
C GLU A 238 24.67 -34.51 -7.97
N LYS A 239 23.62 -35.07 -7.37
CA LYS A 239 23.70 -36.34 -6.63
C LYS A 239 24.18 -37.47 -7.53
N ALA A 240 23.61 -37.62 -8.72
CA ALA A 240 24.00 -38.65 -9.68
C ALA A 240 25.47 -38.50 -10.11
N ALA A 241 25.92 -37.27 -10.40
CA ALA A 241 27.32 -37.01 -10.76
C ALA A 241 28.30 -37.34 -9.62
N ARG A 242 27.90 -37.08 -8.37
CA ARG A 242 28.68 -37.45 -7.18
C ARG A 242 28.72 -38.96 -6.96
N ASP A 243 27.58 -39.62 -7.07
CA ASP A 243 27.43 -41.06 -6.83
C ASP A 243 28.12 -41.90 -7.93
N ALA A 244 28.33 -41.33 -9.14
CA ALA A 244 29.12 -41.94 -10.22
C ALA A 244 30.64 -42.03 -9.92
N ILE A 245 31.13 -41.32 -8.91
CA ILE A 245 32.54 -41.38 -8.49
C ILE A 245 32.70 -42.51 -7.48
N ALA A 246 33.26 -43.63 -7.93
CA ALA A 246 33.50 -44.81 -7.10
C ALA A 246 34.40 -44.49 -5.89
N GLU A 247 33.94 -44.86 -4.69
CA GLU A 247 34.74 -44.76 -3.47
C GLU A 247 35.58 -46.04 -3.27
N PRO A 248 36.89 -45.92 -2.99
CA PRO A 248 37.69 -47.08 -2.62
C PRO A 248 37.20 -47.68 -1.31
N LYS A 249 37.28 -49.01 -1.18
CA LYS A 249 36.87 -49.69 0.05
C LYS A 249 37.86 -49.39 1.17
N ARG A 250 37.37 -48.86 2.28
CA ARG A 250 38.20 -48.64 3.47
C ARG A 250 38.76 -49.98 3.99
N PRO A 251 40.09 -50.11 4.16
CA PRO A 251 40.69 -51.29 4.77
C PRO A 251 40.12 -51.53 6.16
N GLN A 252 39.73 -52.77 6.46
CA GLN A 252 39.26 -53.12 7.79
C GLN A 252 40.44 -53.24 8.75
N ARG A 253 40.26 -52.74 9.97
CA ARG A 253 41.25 -52.95 11.03
C ARG A 253 41.33 -54.45 11.34
N PRO A 254 42.53 -55.04 11.39
CA PRO A 254 42.69 -56.43 11.78
C PRO A 254 42.05 -56.68 13.15
N ASN A 255 41.31 -57.78 13.29
CA ASN A 255 40.79 -58.21 14.58
C ASN A 255 41.90 -58.91 15.37
N ILE A 256 42.47 -58.25 16.37
CA ILE A 256 43.59 -58.76 17.17
C ILE A 256 43.04 -59.44 18.43
N ASN A 257 42.43 -60.63 18.29
CA ASN A 257 42.02 -61.44 19.43
C ASN A 257 43.08 -62.50 19.80
N GLY A 258 43.23 -62.74 21.11
CA GLY A 258 44.42 -63.32 21.73
C GLY A 258 44.73 -64.77 21.34
N LYS A 259 45.77 -64.92 20.50
CA LYS A 259 46.74 -66.06 20.41
C LYS A 259 47.86 -65.80 19.38
N MET A 260 48.09 -64.53 19.01
CA MET A 260 49.10 -64.14 18.01
C MET A 260 50.42 -63.71 18.66
N SER A 261 51.54 -64.00 18.01
CA SER A 261 52.86 -63.51 18.42
C SER A 261 52.99 -61.99 18.20
N ASN A 262 53.94 -61.35 18.89
CA ASN A 262 54.21 -59.92 18.70
C ASN A 262 54.62 -59.59 17.25
N GLU A 263 55.38 -60.47 16.61
CA GLU A 263 55.82 -60.34 15.22
C GLU A 263 54.65 -60.41 14.24
N GLU A 264 53.68 -61.29 14.48
CA GLU A 264 52.45 -61.40 13.68
C GLU A 264 51.56 -60.16 13.82
N ARG A 265 51.47 -59.60 15.03
CA ARG A 265 50.73 -58.34 15.29
C ARG A 265 51.38 -57.16 14.58
N GLU A 266 52.70 -57.05 14.67
CA GLU A 266 53.46 -55.96 14.05
C GLU A 266 53.35 -56.01 12.52
N LYS A 267 53.40 -57.21 11.94
CA LYS A 267 53.19 -57.42 10.50
C LYS A 267 51.77 -57.02 10.06
N LEU A 268 50.73 -57.49 10.75
CA LEU A 268 49.33 -57.14 10.42
C LEU A 268 49.05 -55.64 10.59
N GLN A 269 49.65 -55.01 11.59
CA GLN A 269 49.58 -53.56 11.78
C GLN A 269 50.26 -52.81 10.65
N LYS A 270 51.45 -53.27 10.21
CA LYS A 270 52.20 -52.67 9.10
C LYS A 270 51.46 -52.83 7.76
N ASP A 271 50.87 -53.99 7.51
CA ASP A 271 50.08 -54.27 6.31
C ASP A 271 48.79 -53.43 6.29
N TYR A 272 48.10 -53.28 7.43
CA TYR A 272 46.96 -52.38 7.57
C TYR A 272 47.35 -50.92 7.32
N LEU A 273 48.45 -50.44 7.91
CA LEU A 273 48.92 -49.06 7.72
C LEU A 273 49.30 -48.78 6.26
N ALA A 274 49.93 -49.75 5.57
CA ALA A 274 50.23 -49.64 4.15
C ALA A 274 48.96 -49.60 3.29
N ALA A 275 48.00 -50.49 3.55
CA ALA A 275 46.70 -50.50 2.88
C ALA A 275 45.91 -49.20 3.14
N TYR A 276 45.96 -48.69 4.38
CA TYR A 276 45.29 -47.45 4.77
C TYR A 276 45.92 -46.23 4.10
N LYS A 277 47.26 -46.18 3.98
CA LYS A 277 47.97 -45.12 3.26
C LYS A 277 47.62 -45.11 1.77
N ASN A 278 47.45 -46.28 1.15
CA ASN A 278 46.98 -46.39 -0.23
C ASN A 278 45.53 -45.91 -0.38
N TYR A 279 44.65 -46.32 0.53
CA TYR A 279 43.27 -45.82 0.60
C TYR A 279 43.22 -44.29 0.74
N GLU A 280 44.07 -43.68 1.59
CA GLU A 280 44.14 -42.22 1.72
C GLU A 280 44.57 -41.53 0.41
N ALA A 281 45.53 -42.11 -0.32
CA ALA A 281 45.96 -41.59 -1.62
C ALA A 281 44.84 -41.70 -2.67
N GLU A 282 44.13 -42.83 -2.73
CA GLU A 282 42.97 -43.03 -3.61
C GLU A 282 41.82 -42.08 -3.25
N MET A 283 41.54 -41.89 -1.97
CA MET A 283 40.53 -40.94 -1.47
C MET A 283 40.90 -39.49 -1.81
N LYS A 284 42.18 -39.13 -1.81
CA LYS A 284 42.63 -37.79 -2.23
C LYS A 284 42.30 -37.52 -3.70
N GLU A 285 42.51 -38.51 -4.57
CA GLU A 285 42.13 -38.41 -6.00
C GLU A 285 40.61 -38.39 -6.20
N VAL A 286 39.85 -39.19 -5.43
CA VAL A 286 38.38 -39.15 -5.43
C VAL A 286 37.87 -37.77 -5.01
N ASN A 287 38.43 -37.18 -3.95
CA ASN A 287 38.06 -35.85 -3.48
C ASN A 287 38.41 -34.77 -4.50
N LYS A 288 39.55 -34.89 -5.19
CA LYS A 288 39.91 -33.99 -6.30
C LYS A 288 38.89 -34.07 -7.43
N LYS A 289 38.54 -35.28 -7.90
CA LYS A 289 37.50 -35.48 -8.93
C LYS A 289 36.14 -34.94 -8.49
N ARG A 290 35.76 -35.14 -7.22
CA ARG A 290 34.52 -34.58 -6.65
C ARG A 290 34.53 -33.06 -6.72
N GLU A 291 35.64 -32.42 -6.37
CA GLU A 291 35.75 -30.97 -6.40
C GLU A 291 35.74 -30.43 -7.84
N GLU A 292 36.39 -31.10 -8.80
CA GLU A 292 36.33 -30.75 -10.23
C GLU A 292 34.89 -30.83 -10.78
N VAL A 293 34.17 -31.93 -10.50
CA VAL A 293 32.77 -32.11 -10.88
C VAL A 293 31.89 -31.04 -10.22
N ARG A 294 32.09 -30.78 -8.93
CA ARG A 294 31.37 -29.74 -8.19
C ARG A 294 31.60 -28.36 -8.78
N GLN A 295 32.83 -28.03 -9.16
CA GLN A 295 33.16 -26.74 -9.78
C GLN A 295 32.51 -26.59 -11.16
N ALA A 296 32.53 -27.64 -11.99
CA ALA A 296 31.86 -27.65 -13.28
C ALA A 296 30.34 -27.46 -13.13
N LEU A 297 29.70 -28.20 -12.23
CA LEU A 297 28.27 -28.08 -11.95
C LEU A 297 27.89 -26.72 -11.38
N ARG A 298 28.68 -26.16 -10.44
CA ARG A 298 28.45 -24.81 -9.92
C ARG A 298 28.52 -23.74 -11.00
N LYS A 299 29.46 -23.87 -11.95
CA LYS A 299 29.58 -22.94 -13.08
C LYS A 299 28.35 -23.01 -13.97
N GLU A 300 27.85 -24.21 -14.25
CA GLU A 300 26.60 -24.43 -15.01
C GLU A 300 25.38 -23.85 -14.25
N GLN A 301 25.21 -24.25 -12.98
CA GLN A 301 24.09 -23.88 -12.09
C GLN A 301 23.95 -22.38 -11.87
N ARG A 302 25.04 -21.61 -11.87
CA ARG A 302 25.00 -20.16 -11.66
C ARG A 302 24.17 -19.44 -12.73
N SER A 303 24.28 -19.84 -13.98
CA SER A 303 23.50 -19.21 -15.07
C SER A 303 22.03 -19.67 -15.08
N TYR A 304 21.73 -20.88 -14.59
CA TYR A 304 20.34 -21.28 -14.34
C TYR A 304 19.70 -20.45 -13.23
N GLN A 305 20.44 -20.14 -12.16
CA GLN A 305 19.93 -19.29 -11.09
C GLN A 305 19.59 -17.87 -11.60
N GLU A 306 20.42 -17.29 -12.46
CA GLU A 306 20.14 -15.99 -13.09
C GLU A 306 18.83 -16.05 -13.89
N ALA A 307 18.65 -17.07 -14.74
CA ALA A 307 17.42 -17.25 -15.52
C ALA A 307 16.18 -17.54 -14.65
N MET A 308 16.30 -18.38 -13.62
CA MET A 308 15.21 -18.66 -12.68
C MET A 308 14.83 -17.42 -11.87
N ASN A 309 15.81 -16.59 -11.51
CA ASN A 309 15.55 -15.34 -10.81
C ASN A 309 14.79 -14.35 -11.68
N ASP A 310 14.98 -14.31 -13.00
CA ASP A 310 14.16 -13.45 -13.87
C ASP A 310 12.66 -13.72 -13.74
N VAL A 311 12.29 -14.98 -13.53
CA VAL A 311 10.89 -15.38 -13.29
C VAL A 311 10.51 -15.04 -11.84
N ARG A 312 11.27 -15.50 -10.85
CA ARG A 312 10.97 -15.26 -9.42
C ARG A 312 10.89 -13.78 -9.06
N ASP A 313 11.76 -12.95 -9.63
CA ASP A 313 11.85 -11.51 -9.39
C ASP A 313 10.59 -10.77 -9.81
N THR A 314 9.86 -11.29 -10.80
CA THR A 314 8.56 -10.74 -11.22
C THR A 314 7.43 -11.02 -10.22
N MET A 315 7.64 -11.98 -9.32
CA MET A 315 6.69 -12.44 -8.30
C MET A 315 7.24 -12.28 -6.87
N ARG A 316 8.29 -11.47 -6.69
CA ARG A 316 8.84 -11.20 -5.36
C ARG A 316 7.82 -10.55 -4.45
N TYR A 317 7.84 -10.99 -3.19
CA TYR A 317 6.99 -10.45 -2.12
C TYR A 317 5.48 -10.60 -2.36
N THR A 318 5.08 -11.56 -3.20
CA THR A 318 3.67 -11.75 -3.59
C THR A 318 2.96 -12.87 -2.85
N SER A 319 3.59 -13.54 -1.86
CA SER A 319 2.97 -14.69 -1.18
C SER A 319 3.23 -14.74 0.31
N VAL A 320 2.19 -15.02 1.08
CA VAL A 320 2.28 -15.36 2.51
C VAL A 320 1.84 -16.82 2.70
N SER A 321 2.59 -17.58 3.49
CA SER A 321 2.23 -18.97 3.81
C SER A 321 2.45 -19.27 5.28
N LEU A 322 1.79 -20.31 5.80
CA LEU A 322 1.95 -20.75 7.17
C LEU A 322 2.86 -21.99 7.24
N ARG A 323 3.83 -21.99 8.14
CA ARG A 323 4.60 -23.19 8.52
C ARG A 323 4.44 -23.48 10.00
N ASP A 324 4.60 -24.75 10.37
CA ASP A 324 4.73 -25.14 11.77
C ASP A 324 6.12 -24.71 12.29
N ARG A 325 6.19 -23.47 12.78
CA ARG A 325 7.38 -22.88 13.36
C ARG A 325 6.98 -22.06 14.57
N LYS A 326 7.66 -22.30 15.68
CA LYS A 326 7.45 -21.63 16.96
C LYS A 326 8.64 -20.75 17.31
N PRO A 327 8.43 -19.65 18.05
CA PRO A 327 9.53 -18.82 18.53
C PRO A 327 10.26 -19.54 19.67
N THR A 328 11.54 -19.22 19.82
CA THR A 328 12.35 -19.61 20.97
C THR A 328 12.68 -18.38 21.80
N LEU A 329 12.77 -18.54 23.12
CA LEU A 329 13.21 -17.49 24.01
C LEU A 329 14.67 -17.07 23.69
N PRO A 330 15.05 -15.81 23.96
CA PRO A 330 16.42 -15.35 23.79
C PRO A 330 17.44 -16.16 24.59
N HIS A 331 18.69 -16.15 24.13
CA HIS A 331 19.82 -16.79 24.81
C HIS A 331 20.13 -16.19 26.20
N ASP A 332 19.70 -14.96 26.43
CA ASP A 332 19.86 -14.16 27.65
C ASP A 332 18.57 -14.07 28.48
N TYR A 333 17.59 -14.94 28.22
CA TYR A 333 16.35 -15.01 29.00
C TYR A 333 16.64 -15.23 30.50
N GLN A 334 16.21 -14.28 31.33
CA GLN A 334 16.64 -14.17 32.73
C GLN A 334 15.58 -14.61 33.77
N TYR A 335 14.37 -14.97 33.34
CA TYR A 335 13.27 -15.29 34.24
C TYR A 335 13.20 -16.79 34.55
N SER A 336 12.73 -17.13 35.76
CA SER A 336 12.75 -18.51 36.28
C SER A 336 11.67 -19.43 35.69
N ASP A 337 10.73 -18.90 34.91
CA ASP A 337 9.61 -19.63 34.34
C ASP A 337 9.98 -20.47 33.10
N ALA A 338 11.16 -20.24 32.50
CA ALA A 338 11.70 -21.05 31.42
C ALA A 338 13.23 -20.92 31.30
N LYS A 339 13.87 -21.86 30.58
CA LYS A 339 15.30 -21.76 30.26
C LYS A 339 15.52 -20.94 28.98
N PRO A 340 16.66 -20.26 28.81
CA PRO A 340 17.04 -19.69 27.52
C PRO A 340 16.92 -20.67 26.36
N ASN A 341 16.53 -20.17 25.18
CA ASN A 341 16.28 -20.96 23.96
C ASN A 341 15.13 -21.98 24.04
N SER A 342 14.32 -21.98 25.10
CA SER A 342 13.13 -22.84 25.15
C SER A 342 12.14 -22.45 24.06
N VAL A 343 11.52 -23.45 23.42
CA VAL A 343 10.41 -23.24 22.48
C VAL A 343 9.18 -22.76 23.24
N VAL A 344 8.45 -21.79 22.69
CA VAL A 344 7.25 -21.23 23.32
C VAL A 344 6.00 -21.62 22.54
N GLU A 345 5.02 -22.16 23.25
CA GLU A 345 3.70 -22.51 22.72
C GLU A 345 2.77 -21.28 22.67
N PRO A 346 1.83 -21.23 21.71
CA PRO A 346 0.87 -20.13 21.62
C PRO A 346 0.00 -20.02 22.87
N GLY A 347 -0.26 -18.80 23.30
CA GLY A 347 -1.09 -18.51 24.46
C GLY A 347 -1.54 -17.06 24.50
N THR A 348 -2.78 -16.84 24.93
CA THR A 348 -3.38 -15.50 24.96
C THR A 348 -2.92 -14.73 26.18
N MET A 349 -2.63 -13.44 26.00
CA MET A 349 -2.23 -12.56 27.09
C MET A 349 -3.42 -12.07 27.93
N MET A 350 -4.64 -12.12 27.39
CA MET A 350 -5.85 -11.57 28.00
C MET A 350 -7.11 -12.32 27.53
N GLY A 351 -8.24 -12.06 28.19
CA GLY A 351 -9.54 -12.59 27.79
C GLY A 351 -9.63 -14.11 27.90
N HIS A 352 -10.45 -14.70 27.04
CA HIS A 352 -10.65 -16.15 26.95
C HIS A 352 -9.49 -16.85 26.21
N GLU A 353 -9.41 -18.18 26.32
CA GLU A 353 -8.42 -18.98 25.59
C GLU A 353 -8.70 -18.99 24.08
N CYS A 354 -7.63 -18.93 23.27
CA CYS A 354 -7.73 -19.11 21.83
C CYS A 354 -7.74 -20.61 21.49
N ILE A 355 -8.92 -21.14 21.20
CA ILE A 355 -9.12 -22.56 20.85
C ILE A 355 -9.26 -22.67 19.33
N THR A 356 -8.48 -23.54 18.69
CA THR A 356 -8.62 -23.85 17.26
C THR A 356 -9.79 -24.80 17.04
N GLN A 357 -10.77 -24.40 16.23
CA GLN A 357 -11.93 -25.23 15.93
C GLN A 357 -11.64 -26.24 14.80
N PRO A 358 -12.36 -27.38 14.72
CA PRO A 358 -12.22 -28.31 13.59
C PRO A 358 -12.42 -27.61 12.24
N GLY A 359 -11.46 -27.75 11.33
CA GLY A 359 -11.47 -27.12 10.01
C GLY A 359 -10.88 -25.70 9.96
N GLU A 360 -10.47 -25.14 11.10
CA GLU A 360 -9.84 -23.84 11.23
C GLU A 360 -8.31 -23.99 11.34
N THR A 361 -7.54 -23.06 10.75
CA THR A 361 -6.09 -22.99 10.99
C THR A 361 -5.81 -22.28 12.33
N PRO A 362 -4.64 -22.50 12.97
CA PRO A 362 -4.27 -21.75 14.18
C PRO A 362 -4.28 -20.23 13.98
N LEU A 363 -3.93 -19.77 12.77
CA LEU A 363 -3.94 -18.36 12.42
C LEU A 363 -5.38 -17.80 12.33
N GLN A 364 -6.31 -18.56 11.74
CA GLN A 364 -7.74 -18.21 11.72
C GLN A 364 -8.33 -18.19 13.13
N ALA A 365 -7.95 -19.15 13.99
CA ALA A 365 -8.36 -19.19 15.39
C ALA A 365 -7.90 -17.94 16.15
N TYR A 366 -6.65 -17.52 15.93
CA TYR A 366 -6.11 -16.28 16.50
C TYR A 366 -6.86 -15.04 16.00
N ALA A 367 -7.13 -14.96 14.70
CA ALA A 367 -7.89 -13.87 14.11
C ALA A 367 -9.32 -13.79 14.69
N ARG A 368 -9.97 -14.94 14.91
CA ARG A 368 -11.29 -15.02 15.56
C ARG A 368 -11.24 -14.62 17.03
N TRP A 369 -10.24 -15.08 17.79
CA TRP A 369 -10.04 -14.68 19.19
C TRP A 369 -9.81 -13.18 19.34
N MET A 370 -8.98 -12.59 18.48
CA MET A 370 -8.65 -11.17 18.53
C MET A 370 -9.89 -10.29 18.28
N THR A 371 -10.73 -10.72 17.35
CA THR A 371 -11.90 -9.96 16.89
C THR A 371 -13.19 -10.36 17.61
N SER A 372 -13.11 -11.17 18.66
CA SER A 372 -14.27 -11.61 19.43
C SER A 372 -14.79 -10.45 20.30
N PRO A 373 -16.13 -10.33 20.46
CA PRO A 373 -16.72 -9.34 21.37
C PRO A 373 -16.40 -9.62 22.84
N GLU A 374 -15.97 -10.84 23.18
CA GLU A 374 -15.45 -11.22 24.50
C GLU A 374 -13.97 -10.85 24.70
N ASN A 375 -13.29 -10.30 23.68
CA ASN A 375 -11.97 -9.72 23.84
C ASN A 375 -12.06 -8.40 24.62
N PRO A 376 -11.32 -8.23 25.73
CA PRO A 376 -11.48 -7.09 26.63
C PRO A 376 -10.96 -5.76 26.07
N ARG A 377 -10.30 -5.74 24.91
CA ARG A 377 -9.70 -4.52 24.34
C ARG A 377 -10.16 -4.20 22.93
N PHE A 378 -10.48 -5.20 22.12
CA PHE A 378 -10.78 -5.00 20.69
C PHE A 378 -11.90 -3.97 20.45
N THR A 379 -13.04 -4.13 21.13
CA THR A 379 -14.20 -3.23 21.00
C THR A 379 -13.90 -1.83 21.55
N THR A 380 -13.24 -1.73 22.70
CA THR A 380 -12.82 -0.46 23.33
C THR A 380 -11.97 0.38 22.38
N VAL A 381 -10.98 -0.25 21.72
CA VAL A 381 -10.06 0.43 20.81
C VAL A 381 -10.80 1.01 19.60
N ILE A 382 -11.66 0.23 18.94
CA ILE A 382 -12.39 0.75 17.78
C ILE A 382 -13.45 1.79 18.17
N ALA A 383 -14.13 1.62 19.31
CA ALA A 383 -15.07 2.62 19.83
C ALA A 383 -14.37 3.97 20.04
N ASN A 384 -13.20 3.95 20.68
CA ASN A 384 -12.39 5.15 20.92
C ASN A 384 -11.83 5.76 19.63
N ARG A 385 -11.39 4.94 18.67
CA ARG A 385 -10.94 5.42 17.35
C ARG A 385 -12.07 6.15 16.59
N LEU A 386 -13.26 5.58 16.56
CA LEU A 386 -14.43 6.21 15.90
C LEU A 386 -14.88 7.48 16.64
N TRP A 387 -14.89 7.46 17.97
CA TRP A 387 -15.17 8.65 18.78
C TRP A 387 -14.16 9.77 18.53
N LYS A 388 -12.86 9.48 18.57
CA LYS A 388 -11.79 10.43 18.26
C LYS A 388 -11.92 11.00 16.86
N ARG A 389 -12.34 10.18 15.88
CA ARG A 389 -12.58 10.67 14.51
C ARG A 389 -13.71 11.70 14.44
N ALA A 390 -14.75 11.58 15.26
CA ALA A 390 -15.86 12.54 15.28
C ALA A 390 -15.58 13.76 16.18
N PHE A 391 -15.03 13.56 17.38
CA PHE A 391 -14.90 14.60 18.41
C PHE A 391 -13.50 15.19 18.55
N GLY A 392 -12.49 14.56 17.95
CA GLY A 392 -11.10 15.01 17.96
C GLY A 392 -10.25 14.58 19.14
N LEU A 393 -10.85 13.92 20.14
CA LEU A 393 -10.17 13.31 21.28
C LEU A 393 -10.85 11.98 21.57
N ALA A 394 -10.08 10.94 21.91
CA ALA A 394 -10.65 9.69 22.41
C ALA A 394 -11.13 9.84 23.86
N LEU A 395 -12.01 8.94 24.32
CA LEU A 395 -12.34 8.85 25.74
C LEU A 395 -11.18 8.30 26.56
N ILE A 396 -10.31 7.53 25.92
CA ILE A 396 -9.06 7.02 26.47
C ILE A 396 -7.90 7.50 25.60
N GLU A 397 -7.01 8.29 26.17
CA GLU A 397 -5.77 8.72 25.53
C GLU A 397 -4.53 8.29 26.36
N PRO A 398 -3.44 7.85 25.72
CA PRO A 398 -3.33 7.62 24.28
C PRO A 398 -4.03 6.32 23.83
N LEU A 399 -4.55 6.30 22.60
CA LEU A 399 -5.33 5.19 22.01
C LEU A 399 -4.62 3.83 21.96
N ASP A 400 -3.30 3.84 22.07
CA ASP A 400 -2.45 2.67 21.89
C ASP A 400 -1.74 2.24 23.19
N GLU A 401 -2.05 2.86 24.33
CA GLU A 401 -1.48 2.55 25.65
C GLU A 401 -2.57 2.32 26.71
N LEU A 402 -3.49 1.40 26.41
CA LEU A 402 -4.54 0.95 27.33
C LEU A 402 -3.95 -0.02 28.36
N MET A 403 -3.95 0.42 29.62
CA MET A 403 -3.60 -0.37 30.79
C MET A 403 -4.87 -0.82 31.53
N ASP A 404 -4.75 -1.74 32.49
CA ASP A 404 -5.89 -2.21 33.31
C ASP A 404 -6.44 -1.13 34.25
N ASN A 405 -5.61 -0.16 34.63
CA ASN A 405 -5.99 0.96 35.49
C ASN A 405 -6.41 2.21 34.69
N THR A 406 -6.46 2.14 33.35
CA THR A 406 -6.90 3.25 32.51
C THR A 406 -8.38 3.52 32.73
N VAL A 407 -8.73 4.76 33.05
CA VAL A 407 -10.10 5.22 33.26
C VAL A 407 -10.51 6.12 32.08
N PRO A 408 -11.62 5.82 31.38
CA PRO A 408 -12.14 6.71 30.34
C PRO A 408 -12.57 8.05 30.93
N MET A 409 -12.45 9.13 30.15
CA MET A 409 -12.88 10.48 30.53
C MET A 409 -14.36 10.53 30.94
N VAL A 410 -15.21 9.75 30.28
CA VAL A 410 -16.63 9.57 30.63
C VAL A 410 -16.95 8.07 30.64
N PRO A 411 -16.82 7.37 31.80
CA PRO A 411 -16.93 5.90 31.85
C PRO A 411 -18.29 5.33 31.41
N GLU A 412 -19.38 6.02 31.72
CA GLU A 412 -20.73 5.61 31.28
C GLU A 412 -20.87 5.68 29.75
N LEU A 413 -20.22 6.67 29.13
CA LEU A 413 -20.22 6.84 27.68
C LEU A 413 -19.37 5.77 27.00
N GLU A 414 -18.19 5.45 27.53
CA GLU A 414 -17.34 4.37 26.98
C GLU A 414 -18.12 3.05 26.90
N LYS A 415 -18.72 2.62 28.02
CA LYS A 415 -19.52 1.39 28.08
C LYS A 415 -20.68 1.41 27.08
N HIS A 416 -21.30 2.58 26.88
CA HIS A 416 -22.39 2.72 25.92
C HIS A 416 -21.88 2.61 24.47
N LEU A 417 -20.74 3.22 24.14
CA LEU A 417 -20.14 3.14 22.81
C LEU A 417 -19.67 1.72 22.49
N GLU A 418 -19.06 1.00 23.44
CA GLU A 418 -18.70 -0.41 23.26
C GLU A 418 -19.93 -1.26 22.93
N LYS A 419 -21.01 -1.08 23.69
CA LYS A 419 -22.28 -1.76 23.42
C LYS A 419 -22.84 -1.39 22.05
N LEU A 420 -22.80 -0.11 21.68
CA LEU A 420 -23.27 0.36 20.37
C LEU A 420 -22.49 -0.31 19.23
N VAL A 421 -21.16 -0.38 19.31
CA VAL A 421 -20.33 -1.04 18.28
C VAL A 421 -20.71 -2.51 18.13
N VAL A 422 -20.89 -3.24 19.24
CA VAL A 422 -21.27 -4.67 19.22
C VAL A 422 -22.69 -4.86 18.69
N ASP A 423 -23.66 -4.07 19.15
CA ASP A 423 -25.05 -4.14 18.69
C ASP A 423 -25.17 -3.83 17.18
N MET A 424 -24.35 -2.92 16.68
CA MET A 424 -24.24 -2.59 15.25
C MET A 424 -23.35 -3.57 14.48
N LYS A 425 -22.88 -4.65 15.11
CA LYS A 425 -22.04 -5.69 14.50
C LYS A 425 -20.80 -5.09 13.81
N TYR A 426 -20.14 -4.18 14.49
CA TYR A 426 -18.92 -3.52 14.01
C TYR A 426 -19.10 -2.74 12.68
N ASP A 427 -20.31 -2.29 12.34
CA ASP A 427 -20.59 -1.38 11.23
C ASP A 427 -20.04 0.03 11.52
N MET A 428 -18.85 0.32 11.01
CA MET A 428 -18.19 1.62 11.22
C MET A 428 -19.01 2.80 10.68
N LYS A 429 -19.61 2.68 9.49
CA LYS A 429 -20.44 3.76 8.93
C LYS A 429 -21.70 3.97 9.76
N GLY A 430 -22.28 2.88 10.25
CA GLY A 430 -23.43 2.91 11.17
C GLY A 430 -23.11 3.68 12.45
N VAL A 431 -22.00 3.35 13.11
CA VAL A 431 -21.59 4.06 14.33
C VAL A 431 -21.30 5.53 14.05
N LEU A 432 -20.54 5.86 12.99
CA LEU A 432 -20.27 7.25 12.61
C LEU A 432 -21.55 8.04 12.31
N ARG A 433 -22.54 7.42 11.64
CA ARG A 433 -23.85 8.02 11.43
C ARG A 433 -24.51 8.41 12.74
N VAL A 434 -24.45 7.54 13.77
CA VAL A 434 -24.97 7.86 15.11
C VAL A 434 -24.22 9.05 15.70
N LEU A 435 -22.89 9.02 15.71
CA LEU A 435 -22.05 10.08 16.30
C LEU A 435 -22.32 11.45 15.66
N TYR A 436 -22.37 11.53 14.33
CA TYR A 436 -22.60 12.78 13.60
C TYR A 436 -24.03 13.33 13.73
N ASN A 437 -24.99 12.50 14.13
CA ASN A 437 -26.37 12.91 14.41
C ASN A 437 -26.61 13.33 15.87
N THR A 438 -25.60 13.25 16.74
CA THR A 438 -25.71 13.78 18.12
C THR A 438 -25.81 15.31 18.10
N LYS A 439 -26.62 15.87 19.01
CA LYS A 439 -26.66 17.33 19.22
C LYS A 439 -25.30 17.85 19.68
N THR A 440 -24.58 17.05 20.44
CA THR A 440 -23.24 17.38 20.93
C THR A 440 -22.24 17.54 19.78
N TYR A 441 -22.17 16.60 18.83
CA TYR A 441 -21.30 16.75 17.66
C TYR A 441 -21.69 17.97 16.83
N GLN A 442 -22.98 18.30 16.74
CA GLN A 442 -23.48 19.46 16.00
C GLN A 442 -23.41 20.79 16.78
N ALA A 443 -22.83 20.77 17.99
CA ALA A 443 -22.56 21.98 18.77
C ALA A 443 -21.31 22.71 18.26
N GLN A 444 -21.12 23.95 18.71
CA GLN A 444 -19.87 24.68 18.50
C GLN A 444 -18.69 23.93 19.13
N VAL A 445 -17.51 24.00 18.51
CA VAL A 445 -16.29 23.45 19.10
C VAL A 445 -15.90 24.17 20.38
N THR A 446 -15.23 23.46 21.28
CA THR A 446 -14.51 24.10 22.38
C THR A 446 -13.28 24.80 21.83
N ARG A 447 -13.14 26.09 22.17
CA ARG A 447 -12.01 26.95 21.77
C ARG A 447 -10.90 27.01 22.82
N GLU A 448 -11.18 26.51 24.01
CA GLU A 448 -10.20 26.39 25.07
C GLU A 448 -9.25 25.23 24.75
N GLU A 449 -7.96 25.48 24.94
CA GLU A 449 -6.94 24.46 24.77
C GLU A 449 -7.11 23.38 25.85
N HIS A 450 -7.17 22.13 25.42
CA HIS A 450 -7.28 21.00 26.34
C HIS A 450 -5.90 20.60 26.83
N ALA A 451 -5.65 20.78 28.13
CA ALA A 451 -4.39 20.40 28.75
C ALA A 451 -4.24 18.86 28.80
N PRO A 452 -3.08 18.30 28.40
CA PRO A 452 -2.82 16.86 28.48
C PRO A 452 -3.07 16.29 29.88
N GLY A 453 -3.72 15.12 29.95
CA GLY A 453 -4.00 14.43 31.21
C GLY A 453 -5.17 14.98 32.02
N THR A 454 -5.87 16.00 31.52
CA THR A 454 -7.12 16.49 32.14
C THR A 454 -8.34 15.78 31.56
N VAL A 455 -9.46 15.78 32.30
CA VAL A 455 -10.71 15.19 31.80
C VAL A 455 -11.37 16.18 30.84
N TYR A 456 -11.69 15.73 29.63
CA TYR A 456 -12.52 16.48 28.69
C TYR A 456 -13.95 15.94 28.72
N HIS A 457 -14.91 16.78 29.08
CA HIS A 457 -16.32 16.40 29.23
C HIS A 457 -17.14 16.49 27.94
N PHE A 458 -16.50 16.74 26.79
CA PHE A 458 -17.14 16.77 25.46
C PHE A 458 -18.39 17.67 25.38
N THR A 459 -18.33 18.91 25.89
CA THR A 459 -19.43 19.89 25.72
C THR A 459 -19.68 20.25 24.25
N GLY A 460 -18.72 19.94 23.38
CA GLY A 460 -18.78 19.91 21.92
C GLY A 460 -17.54 19.17 21.39
N PRO A 461 -17.33 19.13 20.07
CA PRO A 461 -16.07 18.63 19.50
C PRO A 461 -14.89 19.55 19.84
N LEU A 462 -13.68 19.02 19.75
CA LEU A 462 -12.47 19.84 19.79
C LEU A 462 -12.26 20.58 18.47
N LEU A 463 -11.78 21.81 18.58
CA LEU A 463 -11.21 22.55 17.45
C LEU A 463 -9.96 21.81 16.96
N ARG A 464 -9.99 21.33 15.71
CA ARG A 464 -8.90 20.52 15.13
C ARG A 464 -8.30 21.20 13.93
N ARG A 465 -6.99 21.06 13.74
CA ARG A 465 -6.36 21.41 12.47
C ARG A 465 -6.62 20.32 11.44
N MET A 466 -6.83 20.69 10.17
CA MET A 466 -6.93 19.73 9.07
C MET A 466 -5.62 18.94 8.92
N SER A 467 -5.73 17.65 8.62
CA SER A 467 -4.57 16.83 8.26
C SER A 467 -3.96 17.26 6.93
N ALA A 468 -2.77 16.76 6.62
CA ALA A 468 -2.11 16.97 5.33
C ALA A 468 -3.03 16.60 4.14
N GLU A 469 -3.68 15.44 4.23
CA GLU A 469 -4.63 14.97 3.21
C GLU A 469 -5.87 15.84 3.12
N GLN A 470 -6.43 16.29 4.26
CA GLN A 470 -7.60 17.17 4.26
C GLN A 470 -7.29 18.54 3.65
N MET A 471 -6.11 19.07 3.93
CA MET A 471 -5.62 20.30 3.37
C MET A 471 -5.42 20.16 1.85
N TRP A 472 -4.71 19.12 1.42
CA TRP A 472 -4.50 18.81 0.00
C TRP A 472 -5.82 18.62 -0.75
N ASP A 473 -6.73 17.80 -0.23
CA ASP A 473 -8.02 17.53 -0.88
C ASP A 473 -8.92 18.78 -0.92
N SER A 474 -8.78 19.68 0.05
CA SER A 474 -9.43 21.00 0.01
C SER A 474 -8.82 21.90 -1.07
N PHE A 475 -7.50 21.86 -1.30
CA PHE A 475 -6.89 22.56 -2.43
C PHE A 475 -7.30 21.96 -3.78
N VAL A 476 -7.36 20.62 -3.88
CA VAL A 476 -7.91 19.92 -5.04
C VAL A 476 -9.34 20.38 -5.31
N THR A 477 -10.15 20.62 -4.28
CA THR A 477 -11.52 21.16 -4.42
C THR A 477 -11.55 22.57 -5.00
N LEU A 478 -10.56 23.40 -4.69
CA LEU A 478 -10.44 24.75 -5.24
C LEU A 478 -9.94 24.76 -6.69
N ILE A 479 -9.26 23.70 -7.13
CA ILE A 479 -8.67 23.57 -8.48
C ILE A 479 -9.59 22.78 -9.41
N ASN A 480 -10.04 21.60 -8.98
CA ASN A 480 -10.76 20.61 -9.75
C ASN A 480 -12.27 20.68 -9.45
N PRO A 481 -13.11 21.00 -10.46
CA PRO A 481 -14.57 21.02 -10.30
C PRO A 481 -15.21 19.68 -9.92
N SER A 482 -14.51 18.56 -10.16
CA SER A 482 -14.94 17.20 -9.78
C SER A 482 -13.88 16.56 -8.86
N PRO A 483 -13.72 17.04 -7.62
CA PRO A 483 -12.59 16.65 -6.77
C PRO A 483 -12.63 15.18 -6.36
N ASP A 484 -13.80 14.56 -6.24
CA ASP A 484 -13.94 13.17 -5.77
C ASP A 484 -13.75 12.11 -6.86
N MET A 485 -13.24 12.50 -8.03
CA MET A 485 -13.03 11.55 -9.11
C MET A 485 -11.96 10.51 -8.76
N ILE A 486 -12.19 9.27 -9.18
CA ILE A 486 -11.23 8.17 -9.02
C ILE A 486 -10.20 8.26 -10.14
N ASN A 487 -8.93 7.94 -9.85
CA ASN A 487 -7.93 7.77 -10.89
C ASN A 487 -8.10 6.40 -11.56
N GLU A 488 -9.11 6.29 -12.45
CA GLU A 488 -9.43 5.06 -13.16
C GLU A 488 -8.19 4.53 -13.87
N ALA A 489 -7.50 5.37 -14.65
CA ALA A 489 -6.30 4.98 -15.38
C ALA A 489 -5.23 4.34 -14.47
N ASN A 490 -4.94 4.92 -13.31
CA ASN A 490 -3.98 4.32 -12.38
C ASN A 490 -4.51 3.00 -11.78
N ARG A 491 -5.78 2.94 -11.40
CA ARG A 491 -6.41 1.72 -10.88
C ARG A 491 -6.35 0.59 -11.90
N GLU A 492 -6.66 0.87 -13.15
CA GLU A 492 -6.58 -0.05 -14.28
C GLU A 492 -5.16 -0.60 -14.47
N VAL A 493 -4.15 0.26 -14.35
CA VAL A 493 -2.75 -0.12 -14.49
C VAL A 493 -2.31 -0.99 -13.32
N MET A 494 -2.69 -0.65 -12.09
CA MET A 494 -2.39 -1.48 -10.92
C MET A 494 -3.08 -2.84 -10.97
N GLU A 495 -4.36 -2.88 -11.35
CA GLU A 495 -5.10 -4.12 -11.55
C GLU A 495 -4.44 -5.00 -12.61
N GLN A 496 -4.07 -4.42 -13.76
CA GLN A 496 -3.38 -5.16 -14.80
C GLN A 496 -2.00 -5.66 -14.34
N ARG A 497 -1.27 -4.90 -13.51
CA ARG A 497 0.00 -5.37 -12.91
C ARG A 497 -0.21 -6.61 -12.03
N ILE A 498 -1.24 -6.61 -11.19
CA ILE A 498 -1.61 -7.74 -10.33
C ILE A 498 -1.95 -8.97 -11.19
N LEU A 499 -2.76 -8.77 -12.25
CA LEU A 499 -3.14 -9.84 -13.17
C LEU A 499 -1.96 -10.38 -13.99
N GLN A 500 -1.01 -9.53 -14.41
CA GLN A 500 0.21 -9.99 -15.10
C GLN A 500 1.08 -10.86 -14.19
N ALA A 501 1.21 -10.51 -12.91
CA ALA A 501 1.95 -11.35 -11.96
C ALA A 501 1.29 -12.74 -11.82
N LYS A 502 -0.04 -12.77 -11.68
CA LYS A 502 -0.84 -14.01 -11.67
C LYS A 502 -0.63 -14.82 -12.95
N LYS A 503 -0.64 -14.16 -14.11
CA LYS A 503 -0.48 -14.80 -15.42
C LYS A 503 0.90 -15.42 -15.62
N ILE A 504 1.95 -14.76 -15.14
CA ILE A 504 3.31 -15.32 -15.15
C ILE A 504 3.36 -16.53 -14.22
N ALA A 505 2.84 -16.41 -12.99
CA ALA A 505 2.81 -17.49 -12.02
C ALA A 505 2.10 -18.73 -12.58
N ASP A 506 0.83 -18.61 -12.94
CA ASP A 506 0.01 -19.72 -13.42
C ASP A 506 0.48 -20.23 -14.78
N GLY A 507 1.10 -19.37 -15.60
CA GLY A 507 1.72 -19.74 -16.86
C GLY A 507 2.92 -20.65 -16.65
N VAL A 508 3.82 -20.29 -15.74
CA VAL A 508 4.98 -21.13 -15.38
C VAL A 508 4.52 -22.43 -14.73
N GLU A 509 3.49 -22.40 -13.87
CA GLU A 509 2.88 -23.62 -13.29
C GLU A 509 2.16 -24.52 -14.30
N SER A 510 1.98 -24.07 -15.54
CA SER A 510 1.42 -24.89 -16.61
C SER A 510 2.50 -25.71 -17.34
N LEU A 511 3.79 -25.49 -17.04
CA LEU A 511 4.90 -26.30 -17.55
C LEU A 511 5.22 -27.45 -16.58
N SER A 512 5.74 -28.55 -17.12
CA SER A 512 6.47 -29.52 -16.29
C SER A 512 7.83 -28.97 -15.87
N PRO A 513 8.40 -29.43 -14.74
CA PRO A 513 9.77 -29.09 -14.34
C PRO A 513 10.81 -29.32 -15.46
N GLU A 514 10.66 -30.39 -16.25
CA GLU A 514 11.57 -30.72 -17.35
C GLU A 514 11.48 -29.71 -18.50
N GLU A 515 10.27 -29.30 -18.86
CA GLU A 515 10.04 -28.28 -19.89
C GLU A 515 10.58 -26.92 -19.46
N ALA A 516 10.32 -26.53 -18.20
CA ALA A 516 10.85 -25.30 -17.62
C ALA A 516 12.39 -25.33 -17.58
N LEU A 517 13.00 -26.44 -17.15
CA LEU A 517 14.46 -26.62 -17.14
C LEU A 517 15.06 -26.47 -18.54
N ALA A 518 14.41 -27.03 -19.58
CA ALA A 518 14.86 -26.89 -20.95
C ALA A 518 14.87 -25.42 -21.41
N GLY A 519 13.84 -24.65 -21.05
CA GLY A 519 13.78 -23.21 -21.32
C GLY A 519 14.84 -22.42 -20.55
N PHE A 520 14.99 -22.68 -19.24
CA PHE A 520 16.02 -22.07 -18.41
C PHE A 520 17.43 -22.38 -18.91
N LYS A 521 17.68 -23.57 -19.46
CA LYS A 521 18.96 -23.93 -20.07
C LYS A 521 19.32 -23.01 -21.24
N ARG A 522 18.36 -22.74 -22.13
CA ARG A 522 18.57 -21.84 -23.28
C ARG A 522 18.87 -20.41 -22.82
N ALA A 523 18.20 -19.93 -21.78
CA ALA A 523 18.48 -18.63 -21.19
C ALA A 523 19.86 -18.59 -20.49
N ALA A 524 20.20 -19.65 -19.75
CA ALA A 524 21.49 -19.79 -19.06
C ALA A 524 22.68 -19.73 -20.04
N ASP A 525 22.56 -20.34 -21.22
CA ASP A 525 23.59 -20.26 -22.26
C ASP A 525 23.85 -18.82 -22.72
N ILE A 526 22.79 -18.00 -22.81
CA ILE A 526 22.89 -16.58 -23.16
C ILE A 526 23.53 -15.79 -22.01
N TYR A 527 23.11 -16.03 -20.77
CA TYR A 527 23.73 -15.41 -19.60
C TYR A 527 25.23 -15.70 -19.49
N SER A 528 25.63 -16.94 -19.74
CA SER A 528 27.04 -17.33 -19.74
C SER A 528 27.84 -16.56 -20.81
N LYS A 529 27.32 -16.45 -22.04
CA LYS A 529 27.97 -15.70 -23.14
C LYS A 529 27.99 -14.20 -22.89
N ASN A 530 26.95 -13.69 -22.23
CA ASN A 530 26.82 -12.27 -21.96
C ASN A 530 27.77 -11.79 -20.90
N ARG A 531 28.18 -12.62 -19.95
CA ARG A 531 29.14 -12.22 -18.91
C ARG A 531 30.44 -11.67 -19.51
N GLU A 532 31.06 -12.41 -20.43
CA GLU A 532 32.29 -11.98 -21.10
C GLU A 532 32.07 -10.71 -21.95
N ARG A 533 30.93 -10.63 -22.66
CA ARG A 533 30.56 -9.46 -23.47
C ARG A 533 30.31 -8.22 -22.61
N THR A 534 29.62 -8.38 -21.48
CA THR A 534 29.32 -7.33 -20.52
C THR A 534 30.60 -6.82 -19.88
N ASP A 535 31.48 -7.70 -19.41
CA ASP A 535 32.77 -7.30 -18.81
C ASP A 535 33.61 -6.48 -19.80
N ALA A 536 33.68 -6.92 -21.07
CA ALA A 536 34.38 -6.19 -22.13
C ALA A 536 33.76 -4.81 -22.40
N GLN A 537 32.43 -4.73 -22.57
CA GLN A 537 31.74 -3.46 -22.83
C GLN A 537 31.75 -2.51 -21.63
N GLN A 538 31.73 -3.05 -20.41
CA GLN A 538 31.76 -2.25 -19.19
C GLN A 538 33.14 -1.63 -18.95
N LYS A 539 34.21 -2.33 -19.34
CA LYS A 539 35.55 -1.74 -19.41
C LYS A 539 35.60 -0.59 -20.42
N LEU A 540 35.09 -0.80 -21.64
CA LEU A 540 35.02 0.26 -22.66
C LEU A 540 34.18 1.46 -22.19
N PHE A 541 33.08 1.21 -21.47
CA PHE A 541 32.25 2.27 -20.90
C PHE A 541 33.01 3.07 -19.84
N ALA A 542 33.74 2.40 -18.94
CA ALA A 542 34.54 3.08 -17.91
C ALA A 542 35.62 3.97 -18.53
N GLU A 543 36.32 3.48 -19.57
CA GLU A 543 37.31 4.24 -20.33
C GLU A 543 36.67 5.45 -21.05
N ALA A 544 35.57 5.22 -21.77
CA ALA A 544 34.85 6.28 -22.51
C ALA A 544 34.25 7.34 -21.58
N ARG A 545 33.70 6.95 -20.42
CA ARG A 545 33.17 7.86 -19.41
C ARG A 545 34.28 8.70 -18.78
N THR A 546 35.44 8.09 -18.51
CA THR A 546 36.62 8.79 -17.97
C THR A 546 37.14 9.82 -18.97
N ALA A 547 37.25 9.44 -20.25
CA ALA A 547 37.65 10.35 -21.32
C ALA A 547 36.65 11.50 -21.53
N ALA A 548 35.34 11.22 -21.50
CA ALA A 548 34.30 12.24 -21.61
C ALA A 548 34.33 13.22 -20.43
N LYS A 549 34.55 12.72 -19.21
CA LYS A 549 34.69 13.57 -18.01
C LYS A 549 35.93 14.44 -18.09
N ALA A 550 37.09 13.87 -18.44
CA ALA A 550 38.33 14.63 -18.59
C ALA A 550 38.20 15.73 -19.66
N ALA A 551 37.63 15.42 -20.83
CA ALA A 551 37.39 16.39 -21.89
C ALA A 551 36.42 17.52 -21.47
N LYS A 552 35.41 17.19 -20.64
CA LYS A 552 34.49 18.17 -20.08
C LYS A 552 35.19 19.08 -19.07
N ASP A 553 35.93 18.49 -18.14
CA ASP A 553 36.66 19.23 -17.10
C ASP A 553 37.72 20.17 -17.75
N GLU A 554 38.42 19.71 -18.80
CA GLU A 554 39.34 20.52 -19.61
C GLU A 554 38.62 21.68 -20.33
N ALA A 555 37.44 21.43 -20.92
CA ALA A 555 36.66 22.46 -21.59
C ALA A 555 36.12 23.52 -20.61
N GLU A 556 35.70 23.11 -19.40
CA GLU A 556 35.21 24.02 -18.36
C GLU A 556 36.33 24.90 -17.78
N ALA A 557 37.57 24.40 -17.76
CA ALA A 557 38.77 25.15 -17.33
C ALA A 557 39.25 26.18 -18.36
N MET A 558 38.75 26.15 -19.60
CA MET A 558 39.10 27.14 -20.63
C MET A 558 38.35 28.48 -20.41
N PRO A 559 38.96 29.63 -20.78
CA PRO A 559 38.26 30.90 -20.85
C PRO A 559 37.07 30.85 -21.83
N GLU A 560 36.05 31.68 -21.59
CA GLU A 560 34.91 31.77 -22.52
C GLU A 560 35.35 32.23 -23.91
N GLY A 561 34.96 31.47 -24.94
CA GLY A 561 35.30 31.78 -26.33
C GLY A 561 35.11 30.58 -27.28
N PRO A 562 35.39 30.77 -28.59
CA PRO A 562 35.18 29.74 -29.61
C PRO A 562 35.92 28.42 -29.33
N ALA A 563 37.09 28.48 -28.71
CA ALA A 563 37.88 27.31 -28.33
C ALA A 563 37.18 26.46 -27.26
N ARG A 564 36.58 27.09 -26.23
CA ARG A 564 35.78 26.40 -25.21
C ARG A 564 34.54 25.77 -25.80
N VAL A 565 33.86 26.44 -26.74
CA VAL A 565 32.69 25.87 -27.43
C VAL A 565 33.08 24.62 -28.23
N ALA A 566 34.20 24.66 -28.95
CA ALA A 566 34.71 23.50 -29.68
C ALA A 566 35.13 22.34 -28.76
N ALA A 567 35.80 22.64 -27.64
CA ALA A 567 36.18 21.66 -26.63
C ALA A 567 34.95 21.02 -25.95
N MET A 568 33.92 21.82 -25.64
CA MET A 568 32.65 21.33 -25.09
C MET A 568 31.90 20.43 -26.09
N ALA A 569 31.87 20.81 -27.39
CA ALA A 569 31.29 19.98 -28.44
C ALA A 569 31.99 18.61 -28.56
N LYS A 570 33.32 18.58 -28.42
CA LYS A 570 34.10 17.34 -28.38
C LYS A 570 33.80 16.50 -27.13
N ALA A 571 33.65 17.14 -25.96
CA ALA A 571 33.24 16.47 -24.73
C ALA A 571 31.83 15.85 -24.86
N ASP A 572 30.90 16.55 -25.49
CA ASP A 572 29.56 16.04 -25.79
C ASP A 572 29.58 14.86 -26.77
N GLU A 573 30.47 14.87 -27.77
CA GLU A 573 30.66 13.72 -28.68
C GLU A 573 31.18 12.48 -27.93
N LEU A 574 32.16 12.66 -27.03
CA LEU A 574 32.67 11.58 -26.17
C LEU A 574 31.60 11.07 -25.21
N LYS A 575 30.78 11.97 -24.66
CA LYS A 575 29.62 11.60 -23.83
C LYS A 575 28.62 10.76 -24.63
N LYS A 576 28.26 11.16 -25.86
CA LYS A 576 27.38 10.38 -26.75
C LYS A 576 27.95 8.98 -27.03
N LYS A 577 29.26 8.85 -27.24
CA LYS A 577 29.92 7.53 -27.39
C LYS A 577 29.81 6.70 -26.12
N ALA A 578 30.04 7.30 -24.95
CA ALA A 578 29.87 6.61 -23.66
C ALA A 578 28.41 6.17 -23.44
N ASP A 579 27.43 7.02 -23.77
CA ASP A 579 26.00 6.71 -23.67
C ASP A 579 25.58 5.60 -24.66
N ALA A 580 26.17 5.55 -25.86
CA ALA A 580 25.97 4.46 -26.82
C ALA A 580 26.52 3.12 -26.28
N ILE A 581 27.72 3.11 -25.70
CA ILE A 581 28.30 1.91 -25.06
C ILE A 581 27.44 1.48 -23.87
N ARG A 582 26.96 2.42 -23.04
CA ARG A 582 26.03 2.12 -21.94
C ARG A 582 24.74 1.47 -22.46
N THR A 583 24.20 1.97 -23.57
CA THR A 583 23.02 1.40 -24.21
C THR A 583 23.28 -0.03 -24.67
N GLU A 584 24.45 -0.31 -25.24
CA GLU A 584 24.87 -1.65 -25.62
C GLU A 584 25.06 -2.59 -24.42
N VAL A 585 25.67 -2.12 -23.32
CA VAL A 585 25.75 -2.87 -22.04
C VAL A 585 24.36 -3.25 -21.56
N ASN A 586 23.42 -2.29 -21.52
CA ASN A 586 22.04 -2.53 -21.10
C ASN A 586 21.32 -3.53 -22.03
N ARG A 587 21.61 -3.47 -23.34
CA ARG A 587 21.07 -4.40 -24.34
C ARG A 587 21.58 -5.82 -24.07
N ILE A 588 22.89 -6.01 -23.91
CA ILE A 588 23.50 -7.31 -23.60
C ILE A 588 22.93 -7.89 -22.30
N GLN A 589 22.87 -7.08 -21.24
CA GLN A 589 22.32 -7.51 -19.94
C GLN A 589 20.83 -7.92 -20.02
N SER A 590 20.10 -7.46 -21.04
CA SER A 590 18.69 -7.78 -21.23
C SER A 590 18.41 -8.99 -22.10
N GLU A 591 19.38 -9.42 -22.91
CA GLU A 591 19.20 -10.54 -23.84
C GLU A 591 18.84 -11.83 -23.10
N GLY A 592 19.50 -12.09 -21.95
CA GLY A 592 19.22 -13.26 -21.11
C GLY A 592 17.78 -13.27 -20.60
N ARG A 593 17.34 -12.15 -20.00
CA ARG A 593 15.93 -11.96 -19.57
C ARG A 593 14.95 -12.21 -20.69
N ARG A 594 15.21 -11.62 -21.87
CA ARG A 594 14.34 -11.79 -23.04
C ARG A 594 14.22 -13.27 -23.42
N VAL A 595 15.33 -14.02 -23.40
CA VAL A 595 15.31 -15.46 -23.68
C VAL A 595 14.52 -16.20 -22.59
N THR A 596 14.70 -15.87 -21.30
CA THR A 596 13.88 -16.46 -20.24
C THR A 596 12.39 -16.26 -20.50
N PHE A 597 11.96 -15.06 -20.86
CA PHE A 597 10.56 -14.78 -21.16
C PHE A 597 10.06 -15.53 -22.41
N THR A 598 10.86 -15.61 -23.48
CA THR A 598 10.48 -16.31 -24.72
C THR A 598 10.45 -17.82 -24.56
N GLU A 599 11.35 -18.38 -23.75
CA GLU A 599 11.59 -19.83 -23.68
C GLU A 599 10.92 -20.50 -22.47
N VAL A 600 10.48 -19.72 -21.48
CA VAL A 600 9.79 -20.22 -20.28
C VAL A 600 8.42 -19.58 -20.15
N VAL A 601 8.35 -18.25 -20.04
CA VAL A 601 7.09 -17.55 -19.73
C VAL A 601 6.08 -17.69 -20.89
N ALA A 602 6.49 -17.44 -22.14
CA ALA A 602 5.58 -17.52 -23.28
C ALA A 602 5.05 -18.95 -23.54
N PRO A 603 5.88 -20.02 -23.55
CA PRO A 603 5.37 -21.40 -23.64
C PRO A 603 4.41 -21.75 -22.51
N GLY A 604 4.71 -21.33 -21.27
CA GLY A 604 3.82 -21.51 -20.13
C GLY A 604 2.48 -20.80 -20.32
N GLN A 605 2.48 -19.55 -20.79
CA GLN A 605 1.26 -18.80 -21.10
C GLN A 605 0.45 -19.43 -22.24
N LYS A 606 1.10 -20.04 -23.25
CA LYS A 606 0.40 -20.78 -24.32
C LYS A 606 -0.35 -21.98 -23.73
N LYS A 607 0.31 -22.77 -22.88
CA LYS A 607 -0.37 -23.89 -22.18
C LYS A 607 -1.49 -23.41 -21.26
N LEU A 608 -1.27 -22.31 -20.54
CA LEU A 608 -2.30 -21.71 -19.71
C LEU A 608 -3.50 -21.27 -20.55
N TYR A 609 -3.28 -20.65 -21.72
CA TYR A 609 -4.35 -20.31 -22.66
C TYR A 609 -5.16 -21.55 -23.07
N GLU A 610 -4.49 -22.64 -23.45
CA GLU A 610 -5.14 -23.89 -23.84
C GLU A 610 -5.96 -24.48 -22.68
N LYS A 611 -5.40 -24.46 -21.47
CA LYS A 611 -6.06 -24.91 -20.23
C LYS A 611 -7.30 -24.08 -19.90
N VAL A 612 -7.22 -22.75 -20.02
CA VAL A 612 -8.31 -21.83 -19.67
C VAL A 612 -9.41 -21.81 -20.73
N THR A 613 -9.04 -21.88 -22.01
CA THR A 613 -10.00 -21.73 -23.13
C THR A 613 -10.50 -23.04 -23.71
N GLY A 614 -9.80 -24.15 -23.46
CA GLY A 614 -10.04 -25.45 -24.10
C GLY A 614 -9.72 -25.47 -25.60
N LYS A 615 -9.09 -24.42 -26.13
CA LYS A 615 -8.74 -24.29 -27.55
C LYS A 615 -7.22 -24.39 -27.73
N PRO A 616 -6.73 -25.09 -28.76
CA PRO A 616 -5.30 -25.10 -29.06
C PRO A 616 -4.83 -23.68 -29.33
N TYR A 617 -3.63 -23.33 -28.89
CA TYR A 617 -3.02 -22.06 -29.22
C TYR A 617 -2.59 -22.08 -30.69
N ALA A 618 -3.50 -21.71 -31.59
CA ALA A 618 -3.13 -21.36 -32.96
C ALA A 618 -2.51 -19.96 -32.92
N THR A 619 -1.37 -19.77 -33.59
CA THR A 619 -0.74 -18.46 -33.76
C THR A 619 -1.78 -17.52 -34.37
N ALA A 620 -2.46 -16.73 -33.53
CA ALA A 620 -3.31 -15.67 -34.02
C ALA A 620 -2.40 -14.74 -34.81
N SER A 621 -2.72 -14.50 -36.08
CA SER A 621 -1.99 -13.55 -36.92
C SER A 621 -1.99 -12.19 -36.22
N LEU A 622 -0.93 -11.89 -35.48
CA LEU A 622 -0.68 -10.58 -34.92
C LEU A 622 -0.51 -9.64 -36.11
N THR A 623 -1.48 -8.76 -36.33
CA THR A 623 -1.28 -7.62 -37.23
C THR A 623 -0.03 -6.89 -36.74
N PRO A 624 1.02 -6.74 -37.57
CA PRO A 624 2.22 -6.04 -37.15
C PRO A 624 1.82 -4.59 -36.84
N SER A 625 1.98 -4.16 -35.58
CA SER A 625 1.91 -2.72 -35.29
C SER A 625 2.99 -2.02 -36.10
N LYS A 626 2.58 -1.03 -36.92
CA LYS A 626 3.41 -0.31 -37.90
C LYS A 626 4.82 0.00 -37.35
N PRO A 627 5.88 -0.24 -38.14
CA PRO A 627 7.21 0.26 -37.81
C PRO A 627 7.23 1.79 -38.03
N GLY A 628 7.47 2.57 -36.97
CA GLY A 628 7.60 4.03 -37.10
C GLY A 628 7.28 4.91 -35.89
N ALA A 629 6.81 4.39 -34.75
CA ALA A 629 6.65 5.20 -33.55
C ALA A 629 7.98 5.28 -32.77
N SER A 630 8.60 6.47 -32.79
CA SER A 630 9.84 6.92 -32.17
C SER A 630 10.55 5.98 -31.17
N SER A 631 11.76 5.56 -31.56
CA SER A 631 12.84 5.13 -30.67
C SER A 631 13.41 6.34 -29.92
N GLY A 632 12.88 6.65 -28.75
CA GLY A 632 13.50 7.60 -27.80
C GLY A 632 14.56 6.89 -26.97
N ALA A 633 15.81 7.34 -27.06
CA ALA A 633 17.01 6.69 -26.53
C ALA A 633 17.35 7.00 -25.06
N ASP A 634 16.43 7.56 -24.26
CA ASP A 634 16.74 8.03 -22.89
C ASP A 634 15.79 7.45 -21.82
N ALA A 635 15.76 6.13 -21.66
CA ALA A 635 15.12 5.48 -20.52
C ALA A 635 16.15 4.70 -19.70
N ALA A 636 16.31 5.08 -18.42
CA ALA A 636 17.17 4.41 -17.45
C ALA A 636 16.77 2.92 -17.26
N PRO A 637 17.70 2.02 -16.91
CA PRO A 637 17.43 0.60 -16.76
C PRO A 637 16.79 0.29 -15.41
N ALA A 638 15.53 0.66 -15.27
CA ALA A 638 14.57 0.15 -14.29
C ALA A 638 13.21 0.68 -14.71
N MET A 639 12.25 -0.23 -14.90
CA MET A 639 10.79 -0.05 -15.05
C MET A 639 10.28 -0.96 -16.17
N MET A 640 9.97 -2.22 -15.81
CA MET A 640 8.77 -2.82 -16.38
C MET A 640 7.60 -1.99 -15.85
N MET A 641 6.55 -1.81 -16.65
CA MET A 641 5.23 -1.30 -16.22
C MET A 641 5.04 0.23 -16.22
N SER A 642 5.03 0.89 -17.39
CA SER A 642 4.21 2.12 -17.55
C SER A 642 2.87 1.77 -18.19
N GLY A 643 1.80 2.37 -17.67
CA GLY A 643 0.42 2.08 -18.05
C GLY A 643 0.00 2.63 -19.41
N GLY A 644 -0.97 1.96 -20.04
CA GLY A 644 -1.63 2.39 -21.27
C GLY A 644 -0.81 2.11 -22.53
N ASP A 645 -1.19 1.06 -23.28
CA ASP A 645 -0.57 0.64 -24.56
C ASP A 645 0.94 0.30 -24.56
N SER A 646 1.65 0.44 -23.43
CA SER A 646 3.06 0.03 -23.33
C SER A 646 3.17 -1.48 -23.12
N MET A 647 3.86 -2.15 -24.05
CA MET A 647 4.13 -3.59 -24.01
C MET A 647 4.85 -4.00 -22.72
N MET A 648 4.92 -5.31 -22.44
CA MET A 648 5.97 -5.88 -21.59
C MET A 648 7.33 -5.52 -22.20
N MET A 649 7.82 -4.31 -21.90
CA MET A 649 9.10 -3.82 -22.39
C MET A 649 10.18 -4.36 -21.46
N VAL A 650 10.64 -5.58 -21.72
CA VAL A 650 11.98 -5.99 -21.28
C VAL A 650 12.96 -5.28 -22.21
N ASN A 651 13.42 -4.09 -21.82
CA ASN A 651 14.51 -3.34 -22.47
C ASN A 651 14.37 -3.25 -24.01
N GLY A 652 13.21 -2.85 -24.51
CA GLY A 652 13.01 -2.50 -25.93
C GLY A 652 12.68 -3.65 -26.89
N ALA A 653 12.46 -4.87 -26.41
CA ALA A 653 12.02 -5.99 -27.26
C ALA A 653 10.50 -6.23 -27.16
N LYS A 654 9.81 -6.23 -28.31
CA LYS A 654 8.38 -6.61 -28.41
C LYS A 654 8.24 -8.13 -28.17
N MET A 655 7.54 -8.52 -27.10
CA MET A 655 7.18 -9.92 -26.84
C MET A 655 5.87 -10.30 -27.52
N GLU A 656 5.68 -11.60 -27.81
CA GLU A 656 4.39 -12.15 -28.26
C GLU A 656 3.30 -11.85 -27.20
N LYS A 657 2.20 -11.21 -27.61
CA LYS A 657 1.11 -10.85 -26.72
C LYS A 657 0.04 -11.95 -26.73
N ILE A 658 0.06 -12.80 -25.72
CA ILE A 658 -0.93 -13.88 -25.53
C ILE A 658 -2.04 -13.33 -24.64
N ILE A 659 -3.27 -13.14 -25.12
CA ILE A 659 -4.39 -12.67 -24.29
C ILE A 659 -5.12 -13.87 -23.68
N ILE A 660 -5.26 -13.91 -22.35
CA ILE A 660 -5.88 -15.01 -21.62
C ILE A 660 -7.07 -14.46 -20.80
N PRO A 661 -8.30 -14.96 -21.02
CA PRO A 661 -9.47 -14.54 -20.25
C PRO A 661 -9.27 -14.73 -18.73
N GLY A 662 -9.57 -13.69 -17.94
CA GLY A 662 -9.39 -13.70 -16.48
C GLY A 662 -7.96 -13.37 -16.00
N TYR A 663 -7.02 -13.15 -16.93
CA TYR A 663 -5.63 -12.78 -16.67
C TYR A 663 -5.20 -11.50 -17.38
N ASP A 664 -6.01 -11.03 -18.33
CA ASP A 664 -5.84 -9.75 -18.99
C ASP A 664 -7.15 -8.99 -18.93
N ARG A 665 -7.07 -7.69 -18.63
CA ARG A 665 -8.24 -6.80 -18.74
C ARG A 665 -8.72 -6.77 -20.19
N LYS A 666 -10.03 -6.63 -20.37
CA LYS A 666 -10.63 -6.46 -21.70
C LYS A 666 -10.04 -5.19 -22.33
N GLU A 667 -9.40 -5.34 -23.48
CA GLU A 667 -8.96 -4.18 -24.25
C GLU A 667 -10.16 -3.51 -24.88
N LEU A 668 -10.31 -2.22 -24.58
CA LEU A 668 -11.30 -1.39 -25.24
C LEU A 668 -10.95 -1.27 -26.71
N SER A 669 -11.95 -1.51 -27.57
CA SER A 669 -11.87 -1.21 -29.00
C SER A 669 -11.57 0.28 -29.19
N LYS A 670 -11.10 0.66 -30.38
CA LYS A 670 -10.87 2.08 -30.68
C LYS A 670 -12.15 2.90 -30.47
N GLU A 671 -13.28 2.35 -30.87
CA GLU A 671 -14.61 2.93 -30.74
C GLU A 671 -15.02 3.03 -29.25
N GLU A 672 -14.79 1.98 -28.45
CA GLU A 672 -15.06 2.01 -27.01
C GLU A 672 -14.20 3.06 -26.30
N ARG A 673 -12.90 3.17 -26.62
CA ARG A 673 -12.02 4.22 -26.07
C ARG A 673 -12.49 5.62 -26.46
N GLN A 674 -12.88 5.80 -27.73
CA GLN A 674 -13.42 7.05 -28.22
C GLN A 674 -14.74 7.40 -27.51
N ALA A 675 -15.61 6.42 -27.25
CA ALA A 675 -16.86 6.63 -26.52
C ALA A 675 -16.63 7.03 -25.05
N VAL A 676 -15.66 6.42 -24.36
CA VAL A 676 -15.27 6.81 -22.99
C VAL A 676 -14.73 8.24 -22.96
N ALA A 677 -13.80 8.56 -23.86
CA ALA A 677 -13.23 9.90 -23.97
C ALA A 677 -14.31 10.94 -24.33
N GLN A 678 -15.24 10.59 -25.22
CA GLN A 678 -16.35 11.47 -25.60
C GLN A 678 -17.29 11.71 -24.42
N LYS A 679 -17.66 10.67 -23.67
CA LYS A 679 -18.50 10.81 -22.46
C LYS A 679 -17.87 11.76 -21.44
N ALA A 680 -16.55 11.68 -21.22
CA ALA A 680 -15.84 12.61 -20.35
C ALA A 680 -15.90 14.05 -20.88
N ARG A 681 -15.71 14.24 -22.19
CA ARG A 681 -15.82 15.56 -22.83
C ARG A 681 -17.24 16.12 -22.79
N ASP A 682 -18.26 15.28 -22.89
CA ASP A 682 -19.67 15.68 -22.79
C ASP A 682 -19.96 16.16 -21.35
N ALA A 683 -19.46 15.47 -20.33
CA ALA A 683 -19.56 15.94 -18.95
C ALA A 683 -18.84 17.28 -18.73
N TYR A 684 -17.65 17.47 -19.33
CA TYR A 684 -16.95 18.75 -19.28
C TYR A 684 -17.71 19.84 -20.06
N ALA A 685 -18.39 19.48 -21.14
CA ALA A 685 -19.23 20.38 -21.90
C ALA A 685 -20.43 20.88 -21.07
N GLU A 686 -21.12 20.00 -20.35
CA GLU A 686 -22.22 20.38 -19.44
C GLU A 686 -21.72 21.25 -18.28
N GLU A 687 -20.54 20.94 -17.73
CA GLU A 687 -19.89 21.74 -16.70
C GLU A 687 -19.54 23.15 -17.22
N ALA A 688 -19.05 23.26 -18.46
CA ALA A 688 -18.80 24.54 -19.12
C ALA A 688 -20.08 25.40 -19.21
N ASP A 689 -21.21 24.78 -19.55
CA ASP A 689 -22.51 25.46 -19.63
C ASP A 689 -22.98 25.96 -18.26
N PHE A 690 -22.77 25.17 -17.20
CA PHE A 690 -23.08 25.58 -15.83
C PHE A 690 -22.30 26.84 -15.40
N PHE A 691 -21.05 26.98 -15.87
CA PHE A 691 -20.21 28.15 -15.64
C PHE A 691 -20.41 29.28 -16.65
N GLY A 692 -21.32 29.12 -17.61
CA GLY A 692 -21.62 30.14 -18.62
C GLY A 692 -20.54 30.31 -19.70
N ILE A 693 -19.69 29.29 -19.90
CA ILE A 693 -18.63 29.30 -20.92
C ILE A 693 -19.22 28.94 -22.28
N THR A 694 -19.77 29.94 -22.97
CA THR A 694 -20.48 29.77 -24.25
C THR A 694 -19.59 29.99 -25.48
N ASN A 695 -18.48 30.71 -25.35
CA ASN A 695 -17.57 30.98 -26.46
C ASN A 695 -16.81 29.70 -26.89
N GLU A 696 -16.81 29.37 -28.19
CA GLU A 696 -16.21 28.12 -28.70
C GLU A 696 -14.70 28.00 -28.40
N LYS A 697 -13.94 29.08 -28.53
CA LYS A 697 -12.49 29.08 -28.26
C LYS A 697 -12.23 28.88 -26.77
N GLU A 698 -12.96 29.60 -25.92
CA GLU A 698 -12.86 29.48 -24.47
C GLU A 698 -13.27 28.08 -24.00
N ARG A 699 -14.34 27.52 -24.56
CA ARG A 699 -14.82 26.16 -24.30
C ARG A 699 -13.76 25.11 -24.64
N LYS A 700 -13.08 25.23 -25.80
CA LYS A 700 -11.95 24.34 -26.15
C LYS A 700 -10.80 24.45 -25.14
N SER A 701 -10.43 25.67 -24.75
CA SER A 701 -9.39 25.90 -23.75
C SER A 701 -9.76 25.34 -22.36
N TYR A 702 -11.02 25.49 -21.96
CA TYR A 702 -11.54 24.94 -20.72
C TYR A 702 -11.53 23.41 -20.73
N ILE A 703 -12.04 22.75 -21.79
CA ILE A 703 -12.03 21.29 -21.92
C ILE A 703 -10.58 20.76 -21.86
N ALA A 704 -9.64 21.38 -22.58
CA ALA A 704 -8.23 20.99 -22.52
C ALA A 704 -7.64 21.17 -21.11
N SER A 705 -8.02 22.24 -20.40
CA SER A 705 -7.63 22.44 -19.00
C SER A 705 -8.23 21.37 -18.09
N ARG A 706 -9.50 21.00 -18.30
CA ARG A 706 -10.19 19.96 -17.52
C ARG A 706 -9.59 18.59 -17.75
N GLU A 707 -9.21 18.24 -18.97
CA GLU A 707 -8.47 17.00 -19.26
C GLU A 707 -7.14 16.95 -18.49
N ARG A 708 -6.39 18.06 -18.44
CA ARG A 708 -5.14 18.14 -17.65
C ARG A 708 -5.40 18.01 -16.14
N ILE A 709 -6.31 18.82 -15.59
CA ILE A 709 -6.64 18.82 -14.16
C ILE A 709 -7.15 17.44 -13.71
N SER A 710 -7.98 16.78 -14.53
CA SER A 710 -8.53 15.45 -14.22
C SER A 710 -7.47 14.37 -14.09
N ARG A 711 -6.30 14.55 -14.72
CA ARG A 711 -5.19 13.60 -14.67
C ARG A 711 -4.19 13.95 -13.57
N ASP A 712 -3.92 15.24 -13.38
CA ASP A 712 -2.78 15.71 -12.60
C ASP A 712 -3.18 16.22 -11.19
N THR A 713 -4.44 16.58 -10.98
CA THR A 713 -4.94 17.16 -9.71
C THR A 713 -6.00 16.26 -9.09
N LEU A 714 -5.52 15.27 -8.36
CA LEU A 714 -6.31 14.21 -7.75
C LEU A 714 -6.20 14.24 -6.23
N ARG A 715 -7.18 13.64 -5.56
CA ARG A 715 -7.19 13.51 -4.10
C ARG A 715 -6.06 12.63 -3.59
N ALA A 716 -5.66 12.84 -2.35
CA ALA A 716 -4.52 12.18 -1.71
C ALA A 716 -4.58 10.64 -1.80
N ALA A 717 -5.77 10.07 -1.69
CA ALA A 717 -5.98 8.62 -1.77
C ALA A 717 -5.74 8.05 -3.19
N GLU A 718 -5.78 8.90 -4.22
CA GLU A 718 -5.61 8.54 -5.63
C GLU A 718 -4.19 8.81 -6.15
N LEU A 719 -3.33 9.35 -5.29
CA LEU A 719 -1.90 9.54 -5.52
C LEU A 719 -1.10 8.37 -4.93
N GLU A 720 0.21 8.35 -5.20
CA GLU A 720 1.14 7.47 -4.49
C GLU A 720 1.08 7.74 -2.98
N SER A 721 0.97 6.69 -2.17
CA SER A 721 0.90 6.76 -0.71
C SER A 721 2.02 5.91 -0.08
N PRO A 722 2.87 6.47 0.79
CA PRO A 722 2.99 7.91 1.07
C PRO A 722 3.46 8.67 -0.18
N ALA A 723 3.14 9.95 -0.25
CA ALA A 723 3.66 10.80 -1.33
C ALA A 723 5.19 10.92 -1.25
N PRO A 724 5.87 11.16 -2.40
CA PRO A 724 7.32 11.38 -2.42
C PRO A 724 7.70 12.64 -1.63
N ARG A 725 8.93 12.66 -1.09
CA ARG A 725 9.49 13.84 -0.38
C ARG A 725 9.46 15.07 -1.31
N GLY A 726 9.17 16.25 -0.75
CA GLY A 726 8.97 17.49 -1.51
C GLY A 726 7.55 17.66 -2.05
N HIS A 727 6.69 16.64 -2.01
CA HIS A 727 5.27 16.80 -2.30
C HIS A 727 4.54 17.51 -1.14
N TYR A 728 3.52 18.33 -1.44
CA TYR A 728 2.74 19.06 -0.43
C TYR A 728 2.24 18.18 0.71
N LEU A 729 1.71 17.00 0.40
CA LEU A 729 1.30 16.03 1.43
C LEU A 729 2.40 15.76 2.46
N ARG A 730 3.65 15.57 2.01
CA ARG A 730 4.79 15.33 2.91
C ARG A 730 5.18 16.57 3.69
N GLU A 731 5.24 17.73 3.04
CA GLU A 731 5.56 19.00 3.73
C GLU A 731 4.49 19.37 4.78
N PHE A 732 3.23 18.98 4.53
CA PHE A 732 2.10 19.22 5.43
C PHE A 732 1.93 18.14 6.52
N GLY A 733 2.87 17.20 6.63
CA GLY A 733 2.92 16.24 7.73
C GLY A 733 2.22 14.91 7.47
N GLN A 734 2.02 14.51 6.22
CA GLN A 734 1.61 13.14 5.91
C GLN A 734 2.63 12.15 6.48
N SER A 735 2.11 11.14 7.17
CA SER A 735 2.85 9.99 7.67
C SER A 735 3.67 9.30 6.56
N ASP A 736 4.88 8.88 6.90
CA ASP A 736 5.74 8.10 6.01
C ASP A 736 5.33 6.63 5.91
N ARG A 737 4.33 6.20 6.69
CA ARG A 737 3.84 4.82 6.80
C ARG A 737 4.90 3.83 7.31
N GLU A 738 6.01 4.31 7.86
CA GLU A 738 7.05 3.46 8.47
C GLU A 738 6.75 3.19 9.95
N THR A 739 6.00 4.08 10.60
CA THR A 739 5.51 3.90 11.98
C THR A 739 4.00 4.12 12.03
N ILE A 740 3.34 3.52 13.03
CA ILE A 740 1.89 3.61 13.21
C ILE A 740 1.53 5.04 13.67
N GLU A 741 0.59 5.67 12.96
CA GLU A 741 -0.03 6.95 13.35
C GLU A 741 0.99 8.09 13.59
N ASN A 742 1.96 8.24 12.68
CA ASN A 742 3.00 9.28 12.78
C ASN A 742 2.76 10.50 11.87
N ALA A 743 1.53 10.68 11.37
CA ALA A 743 1.17 11.92 10.70
C ALA A 743 1.18 13.09 11.71
N ASN A 744 1.48 14.29 11.22
CA ASN A 744 1.49 15.50 12.02
C ASN A 744 0.61 16.60 11.38
N SER A 745 -0.14 17.32 12.22
CA SER A 745 -0.93 18.50 11.84
C SER A 745 -0.35 19.82 12.37
N ASP A 746 0.80 19.79 13.04
CA ASP A 746 1.46 20.98 13.59
C ASP A 746 1.90 21.96 12.49
N ALA A 747 2.08 23.22 12.90
CA ALA A 747 2.60 24.24 12.01
C ALA A 747 4.10 24.01 11.80
N SER A 748 4.55 24.10 10.55
CA SER A 748 5.95 23.93 10.21
C SER A 748 6.43 25.01 9.25
N VAL A 749 7.72 25.34 9.32
CA VAL A 749 8.36 26.26 8.36
C VAL A 749 8.23 25.76 6.91
N PRO A 750 8.44 24.46 6.62
CA PRO A 750 8.22 23.95 5.26
C PRO A 750 6.81 24.17 4.73
N GLN A 751 5.76 24.02 5.55
CA GLN A 751 4.38 24.33 5.14
C GLN A 751 4.23 25.80 4.71
N ALA A 752 4.73 26.72 5.53
CA ALA A 752 4.65 28.15 5.23
C ALA A 752 5.42 28.50 3.94
N LEU A 753 6.62 27.95 3.77
CA LEU A 753 7.43 28.14 2.55
C LEU A 753 6.75 27.53 1.32
N ALA A 754 6.10 26.38 1.44
CA ALA A 754 5.34 25.74 0.37
C ALA A 754 4.12 26.58 -0.04
N MET A 755 3.47 27.28 0.90
CA MET A 755 2.38 28.21 0.56
C MET A 755 2.88 29.51 -0.10
N MET A 756 4.07 30.00 0.27
CA MET A 756 4.63 31.25 -0.28
C MET A 756 5.28 31.08 -1.65
N ASN A 757 6.03 29.99 -1.85
CA ASN A 757 6.88 29.77 -3.03
C ASN A 757 6.43 28.58 -3.88
N GLY A 758 5.34 27.91 -3.51
CA GLY A 758 4.86 26.72 -4.19
C GLY A 758 4.05 27.01 -5.45
N SER A 759 3.91 25.97 -6.28
CA SER A 759 3.06 25.95 -7.47
C SER A 759 1.55 25.90 -7.20
N LEU A 760 1.12 25.84 -5.94
CA LEU A 760 -0.28 25.60 -5.59
C LEU A 760 -1.15 26.83 -5.76
N LEU A 761 -0.74 28.00 -5.26
CA LEU A 761 -1.51 29.24 -5.40
C LEU A 761 -1.77 29.56 -6.88
N PRO A 762 -0.76 29.53 -7.79
CA PRO A 762 -1.01 29.71 -9.22
C PRO A 762 -1.98 28.70 -9.85
N GLN A 763 -2.09 27.49 -9.30
CA GLN A 763 -3.08 26.50 -9.75
C GLN A 763 -4.48 26.84 -9.24
N ILE A 764 -4.59 27.24 -7.96
CA ILE A 764 -5.85 27.66 -7.33
C ILE A 764 -6.41 28.91 -8.00
N THR A 765 -5.55 29.88 -8.38
CA THR A 765 -5.98 31.12 -9.05
C THR A 765 -5.97 31.02 -10.58
N SER A 766 -5.70 29.83 -11.13
CA SER A 766 -5.76 29.61 -12.57
C SER A 766 -7.14 29.92 -13.12
N SER A 767 -7.21 30.47 -14.34
CA SER A 767 -8.46 30.93 -14.97
C SER A 767 -9.60 29.90 -15.04
N TYR A 768 -9.28 28.61 -15.04
CA TYR A 768 -10.26 27.51 -15.10
C TYR A 768 -10.23 26.63 -13.84
N SER A 769 -9.69 27.12 -12.73
CA SER A 769 -9.84 26.47 -11.44
C SER A 769 -11.29 26.56 -10.96
N GLN A 770 -11.74 25.61 -10.14
CA GLN A 770 -13.09 25.62 -9.57
C GLN A 770 -13.42 26.94 -8.84
N LEU A 771 -12.45 27.49 -8.10
CA LEU A 771 -12.57 28.79 -7.44
C LEU A 771 -12.80 29.91 -8.47
N MET A 772 -11.92 30.02 -9.47
CA MET A 772 -12.00 31.14 -10.41
C MET A 772 -13.18 31.04 -11.37
N LEU A 773 -13.65 29.84 -11.68
CA LEU A 773 -14.91 29.65 -12.40
C LEU A 773 -16.10 30.21 -11.61
N THR A 774 -16.14 29.96 -10.29
CA THR A 774 -17.17 30.50 -9.40
C THR A 774 -17.07 32.03 -9.29
N VAL A 775 -15.85 32.57 -9.16
CA VAL A 775 -15.60 34.02 -9.09
C VAL A 775 -15.96 34.72 -10.40
N LYS A 776 -15.65 34.14 -11.56
CA LYS A 776 -15.98 34.72 -12.87
C LYS A 776 -17.49 34.74 -13.14
N LYS A 777 -18.23 33.78 -12.59
CA LYS A 777 -19.69 33.73 -12.68
C LYS A 777 -20.38 34.84 -11.88
N ALA A 778 -19.72 35.38 -10.84
CA ALA A 778 -20.25 36.47 -10.03
C ALA A 778 -20.23 37.81 -10.83
N PRO A 779 -21.39 38.49 -10.96
CA PRO A 779 -21.54 39.60 -11.89
C PRO A 779 -20.85 40.89 -11.42
N TYR A 780 -20.89 41.19 -10.11
CA TYR A 780 -20.37 42.42 -9.55
C TYR A 780 -19.11 42.20 -8.69
N PRO A 781 -18.23 43.22 -8.53
CA PRO A 781 -17.01 43.09 -7.72
C PRO A 781 -17.25 42.60 -6.28
N ASP A 782 -18.30 43.09 -5.62
CA ASP A 782 -18.63 42.67 -4.25
C ASP A 782 -19.09 41.20 -4.20
N ASP A 783 -19.82 40.74 -5.22
CA ASP A 783 -20.25 39.34 -5.32
C ASP A 783 -19.06 38.40 -5.51
N LYS A 784 -17.96 38.89 -6.11
CA LYS A 784 -16.72 38.11 -6.24
C LYS A 784 -16.07 37.87 -4.88
N VAL A 785 -16.09 38.87 -4.00
CA VAL A 785 -15.62 38.71 -2.61
C VAL A 785 -16.50 37.71 -1.88
N ASP A 786 -17.83 37.83 -2.00
CA ASP A 786 -18.77 36.86 -1.43
C ASP A 786 -18.50 35.44 -1.96
N ALA A 787 -18.27 35.28 -3.26
CA ALA A 787 -17.97 34.00 -3.89
C ALA A 787 -16.66 33.38 -3.37
N ILE A 788 -15.60 34.17 -3.18
CA ILE A 788 -14.33 33.71 -2.60
C ILE A 788 -14.56 33.20 -1.17
N TYR A 789 -15.21 33.99 -0.33
CA TYR A 789 -15.50 33.60 1.06
C TYR A 789 -16.39 32.35 1.14
N MET A 790 -17.42 32.26 0.30
CA MET A 790 -18.27 31.06 0.23
C MET A 790 -17.47 29.82 -0.22
N THR A 791 -16.55 29.97 -1.18
CA THR A 791 -15.78 28.84 -1.70
C THR A 791 -14.72 28.35 -0.71
N LEU A 792 -14.03 29.25 -0.01
CA LEU A 792 -12.95 28.89 0.92
C LEU A 792 -13.46 28.55 2.34
N LEU A 793 -14.41 29.34 2.84
CA LEU A 793 -14.87 29.31 4.24
C LEU A 793 -16.32 28.87 4.40
N THR A 794 -17.03 28.62 3.29
CA THR A 794 -18.44 28.18 3.29
C THR A 794 -19.41 29.17 3.93
N ARG A 795 -19.06 30.45 4.00
CA ARG A 795 -19.90 31.54 4.52
C ARG A 795 -19.62 32.83 3.77
N LYS A 796 -20.52 33.81 3.87
CA LYS A 796 -20.26 35.17 3.38
C LYS A 796 -19.30 35.92 4.31
N PRO A 797 -18.57 36.93 3.81
CA PRO A 797 -17.76 37.80 4.65
C PRO A 797 -18.66 38.63 5.56
N THR A 798 -18.18 38.91 6.76
CA THR A 798 -18.80 39.85 7.69
C THR A 798 -18.60 41.29 7.21
N ALA A 799 -19.37 42.24 7.76
CA ALA A 799 -19.20 43.67 7.44
C ALA A 799 -17.78 44.17 7.75
N ASN A 800 -17.19 43.71 8.85
CA ASN A 800 -15.81 44.08 9.24
C ASN A 800 -14.78 43.52 8.26
N GLU A 801 -14.97 42.29 7.78
CA GLU A 801 -14.09 41.69 6.78
C GLU A 801 -14.18 42.39 5.43
N LYS A 802 -15.40 42.78 5.00
CA LYS A 802 -15.58 43.62 3.80
C LYS A 802 -14.86 44.97 3.96
N ALA A 803 -15.03 45.64 5.10
CA ALA A 803 -14.35 46.91 5.37
C ALA A 803 -12.81 46.76 5.40
N ALA A 804 -12.30 45.68 5.99
CA ALA A 804 -10.87 45.38 6.01
C ALA A 804 -10.32 45.15 4.58
N TRP A 805 -11.08 44.46 3.73
CA TRP A 805 -10.72 44.24 2.33
C TRP A 805 -10.68 45.56 1.54
N LEU A 806 -11.71 46.40 1.67
CA LEU A 806 -11.74 47.71 1.01
C LEU A 806 -10.52 48.58 1.39
N LYS A 807 -10.18 48.61 2.68
CA LYS A 807 -8.98 49.31 3.17
C LYS A 807 -7.68 48.72 2.62
N ALA A 808 -7.60 47.40 2.47
CA ALA A 808 -6.44 46.74 1.88
C ALA A 808 -6.26 47.11 0.40
N GLN A 809 -7.37 47.27 -0.34
CA GLN A 809 -7.36 47.72 -1.73
C GLN A 809 -6.82 49.16 -1.86
N GLU A 810 -7.18 50.06 -0.94
CA GLU A 810 -6.59 51.42 -0.87
C GLU A 810 -5.06 51.38 -0.66
N GLY A 811 -4.57 50.35 0.05
CA GLY A 811 -3.15 50.10 0.29
C GLY A 811 -2.39 49.38 -0.83
N GLY A 812 -3.05 49.10 -1.96
CA GLY A 812 -2.42 48.50 -3.15
C GLY A 812 -2.68 47.01 -3.39
N LEU A 813 -3.34 46.30 -2.45
CA LEU A 813 -3.75 44.90 -2.63
C LEU A 813 -5.05 44.85 -3.45
N SER A 814 -4.93 44.99 -4.76
CA SER A 814 -6.09 45.16 -5.66
C SER A 814 -6.51 43.90 -6.42
N ASN A 815 -5.69 42.84 -6.40
CA ASN A 815 -6.00 41.61 -7.11
C ASN A 815 -6.75 40.62 -6.18
N MET A 816 -7.59 39.76 -6.77
CA MET A 816 -8.31 38.75 -5.99
C MET A 816 -7.40 37.62 -5.47
N GLU A 817 -6.22 37.46 -6.03
CA GLU A 817 -5.25 36.43 -5.62
C GLU A 817 -4.69 36.72 -4.23
N ASP A 818 -4.49 37.99 -3.88
CA ASP A 818 -4.06 38.46 -2.56
C ASP A 818 -5.10 38.10 -1.49
N LEU A 819 -6.38 38.28 -1.81
CA LEU A 819 -7.47 37.89 -0.91
C LEU A 819 -7.51 36.37 -0.72
N VAL A 820 -7.38 35.60 -1.81
CA VAL A 820 -7.34 34.13 -1.75
C VAL A 820 -6.15 33.67 -0.89
N PHE A 821 -4.96 34.22 -1.12
CA PHE A 821 -3.78 33.91 -0.33
C PHE A 821 -3.99 34.23 1.16
N ALA A 822 -4.54 35.40 1.48
CA ALA A 822 -4.82 35.79 2.86
C ALA A 822 -5.77 34.78 3.54
N LEU A 823 -6.87 34.41 2.87
CA LEU A 823 -7.87 33.49 3.42
C LEU A 823 -7.34 32.07 3.62
N LEU A 824 -6.54 31.54 2.68
CA LEU A 824 -5.93 30.21 2.79
C LEU A 824 -5.02 30.07 4.03
N ASN A 825 -4.47 31.19 4.51
CA ASN A 825 -3.59 31.22 5.68
C ASN A 825 -4.33 31.54 6.99
N THR A 826 -5.65 31.73 6.96
CA THR A 826 -6.43 31.98 8.19
C THR A 826 -6.63 30.71 8.99
N GLN A 827 -6.76 30.85 10.32
CA GLN A 827 -7.18 29.76 11.19
C GLN A 827 -8.55 29.20 10.78
N GLN A 828 -9.45 30.01 10.23
CA GLN A 828 -10.76 29.52 9.80
C GLN A 828 -10.68 28.58 8.60
N PHE A 829 -9.74 28.79 7.69
CA PHE A 829 -9.49 27.81 6.63
C PHE A 829 -8.80 26.57 7.19
N ILE A 830 -7.75 26.76 8.00
CA ILE A 830 -6.86 25.68 8.45
C ILE A 830 -7.53 24.70 9.44
N PHE A 831 -8.53 25.16 10.19
CA PHE A 831 -9.18 24.37 11.23
C PHE A 831 -10.56 23.83 10.83
N ILE A 832 -10.91 22.70 11.41
CA ILE A 832 -12.24 22.09 11.46
C ILE A 832 -12.93 22.69 12.70
N GLN A 833 -13.82 23.65 12.45
CA GLN A 833 -14.54 24.43 13.44
C GLN A 833 -15.86 23.84 13.85
#